data_AF-A0A3B9YNS4-F1
#
_entry.id   AF-A0A3B9YNS4-F1
#
_cell.length_a   1.000
_cell.length_b   1.000
_cell.length_c   1.000
_cell.angle_alpha   90.00
_cell.angle_beta   90.00
_cell.angle_gamma   90.00
#
_symmetry.space_group_name_H-M   'P 1'
#
loop_
_entity.id
_entity.type
_entity.pdbx_description
1 polymer ?
#
loop_
_entity_poly.entity_id
_entity_poly.type
_entity_poly.pdbx_seq_one_letter_code
_entity_poly.pdbx_strand_id
1 'polypeptide(L)'
;MNSASLRRTLSKALSTGLCASILLLTPGTQELFAQTVRTGPTAAPGMTVPAVPVLGGALNAAPSNLNITGTNLVLPTLSPTTLPKPVIQAKTQLTAVAAPNAAALSAPISAAKAEILLQPKARLYQPAEQNSTRAPPAQQAATAKEVLETSAESLAKDETPAGRQQTLETLFTGGKAAASDAVDASSLDSVPQASGLHALPSLGELESIAVDSARPEAERKGAVENIAQGEGAEVQDSLQRVAAANPEGGAADYEVHRAALRALAGKGVILSLRPVSKTHAAEILARLTQNKPDLAIFDYDDTLQKWNTPISPETAAALKASNDAGVRTMILTDRPDVAQKPGDTTILDSLQPMSAEQKAGLIVQSSRGTRTTVFNRDGSARLIDSNDVSWTESEKTAITDAAAVMAERYGKPSREEFTAYTYFRTLRLGLSKAETEAAAAALQDELKTRGIDVEVIGRMPKDVQKDEPYLSLSKIDKSIGVRWTRSNLAFAERMMDAVKLGLSGRWLERLAGLFRRLPSRPVAAEKTLIVGDQFFGAKVTDRNMTKGAPGALALSVGGTADPRIDNVFVLPENGAAGSLSILGALGRAVPSEMNKKAVLGLFSSRTASIASFILTGIAYPFIAVPVVGWAGFGALMALGPLAAIATGPLNGLLVDRLSARNAMTLNAVIKVGMNLVLPIMAAAGILNFWTLLAASFANGWLLSSVMTTENAYIKSLAGKKNISTVNGLVWMNYLAIQVVLGLLLGVGQIVDAWDPNIAFLISAAVHALIVAPILWFTMPNIRREAPATPEKPSVPLKSRILDFLSKNWLPALLLAGAAALYAFSAPLLAAAAPFVTMPAMAAVLLKSTLPMTAALMYWISRGSSFKSLWNGGGREVSETEKALEAKIAEAQKAGRPDEAKELGKELKKNQVRLRTTMLYLGLAALMFYPLSSFLLPLMAQTLVGAAAKGMLLGQFSGSLFFGNLISTSAQAKLPEVRIPLIGRVPGQRFIQAAVAAMGAAWVYLRVAPGSLPLAAAAALVSLGLIALSGKLTNRGWVKLFGVGFLAVLFPFLVWTMPALIPFLTVQTAMMLSLLAVGMFFGPGQVSLNSYFQQNAGQGKMGSLIGIQGSFTNTAISVGYGLISMAAAALSPVLPPLLGLLAAAYLLGAFAFWRAPSKLPGLPSTMTRPKS
;
A
#
# COMPACT_ATOMS: atom_id res chain seq x y z
N MET A 1 27.35 18.23 29.75
CA MET A 1 28.57 17.71 29.08
C MET A 1 28.62 18.23 27.66
N ASN A 2 29.76 18.75 27.21
CA ASN A 2 29.89 19.27 25.84
C ASN A 2 30.27 18.16 24.84
N SER A 3 29.92 18.33 23.55
CA SER A 3 29.89 17.18 22.61
C SER A 3 31.25 16.48 22.37
N ALA A 4 32.35 17.22 22.51
CA ALA A 4 33.71 16.68 22.36
C ALA A 4 34.11 15.72 23.49
N SER A 5 33.74 15.98 24.75
CA SER A 5 34.06 15.07 25.85
C SER A 5 33.23 13.78 25.75
N LEU A 6 31.95 13.89 25.38
CA LEU A 6 31.08 12.73 25.18
C LEU A 6 31.60 11.81 24.06
N ARG A 7 32.15 12.36 22.96
CA ARG A 7 32.81 11.56 21.90
C ARG A 7 34.04 10.83 22.44
N ARG A 8 34.90 11.49 23.23
CA ARG A 8 36.06 10.85 23.89
C ARG A 8 35.62 9.74 24.86
N THR A 9 34.57 9.95 25.65
CA THR A 9 34.04 8.94 26.58
C THR A 9 33.46 7.73 25.84
N LEU A 10 32.69 7.93 24.76
CA LEU A 10 32.12 6.81 23.98
C LEU A 10 33.21 6.03 23.21
N SER A 11 34.18 6.73 22.62
CA SER A 11 35.34 6.10 21.97
C SER A 11 36.17 5.28 22.97
N LYS A 12 36.46 5.84 24.15
CA LYS A 12 37.14 5.08 25.23
C LYS A 12 36.30 3.89 25.71
N ALA A 13 35.00 4.05 25.96
CA ALA A 13 34.14 2.96 26.42
C ALA A 13 34.06 1.79 25.40
N LEU A 14 33.97 2.10 24.10
CA LEU A 14 34.02 1.09 23.04
C LEU A 14 35.39 0.42 22.96
N SER A 15 36.49 1.19 23.00
CA SER A 15 37.85 0.64 22.93
C SER A 15 38.20 -0.20 24.17
N THR A 16 37.83 0.24 25.38
CA THR A 16 38.02 -0.51 26.63
C THR A 16 37.14 -1.75 26.67
N GLY A 17 35.91 -1.69 26.15
CA GLY A 17 35.06 -2.88 25.99
C GLY A 17 35.70 -3.91 25.06
N LEU A 18 36.20 -3.47 23.90
CA LEU A 18 36.89 -4.33 22.94
C LEU A 18 38.16 -4.95 23.54
N CYS A 19 39.02 -4.15 24.20
CA CYS A 19 40.22 -4.65 24.86
C CYS A 19 39.91 -5.60 26.03
N ALA A 20 38.83 -5.37 26.80
CA ALA A 20 38.41 -6.28 27.85
C ALA A 20 37.91 -7.62 27.30
N SER A 21 37.19 -7.62 26.16
CA SER A 21 36.82 -8.85 25.46
C SER A 21 38.02 -9.61 24.88
N ILE A 22 39.08 -8.91 24.48
CA ILE A 22 40.34 -9.52 24.00
C ILE A 22 41.15 -10.10 25.18
N LEU A 23 41.27 -9.37 26.29
CA LEU A 23 41.98 -9.82 27.50
C LEU A 23 41.30 -11.02 28.19
N LEU A 24 40.00 -11.23 27.98
CA LEU A 24 39.27 -12.43 28.42
C LEU A 24 39.45 -13.65 27.49
N LEU A 25 40.29 -13.55 26.45
CA LEU A 25 40.45 -14.58 25.39
C LEU A 25 41.92 -14.96 25.09
N THR A 26 42.87 -14.61 25.96
CA THR A 26 44.29 -15.04 25.85
C THR A 26 44.79 -15.69 27.15
N PRO A 27 45.73 -16.65 27.10
CA PRO A 27 45.40 -18.00 27.58
C PRO A 27 46.12 -18.46 28.86
N GLY A 28 45.60 -19.52 29.46
CA GLY A 28 46.15 -20.17 30.66
C GLY A 28 45.88 -21.68 30.77
N THR A 29 45.72 -22.40 29.66
CA THR A 29 45.46 -23.87 29.65
C THR A 29 45.95 -24.55 28.37
N GLN A 30 47.25 -24.86 28.27
CA GLN A 30 47.75 -25.81 27.24
C GLN A 30 47.97 -27.23 27.79
N GLU A 31 48.32 -27.38 29.07
CA GLU A 31 48.68 -28.69 29.65
C GLU A 31 47.49 -29.67 29.77
N LEU A 32 46.28 -29.15 30.02
CA LEU A 32 45.07 -29.98 30.15
C LEU A 32 44.64 -30.65 28.84
N PHE A 33 44.88 -30.01 27.68
CA PHE A 33 44.52 -30.58 26.37
C PHE A 33 45.42 -31.76 26.00
N ALA A 34 46.71 -31.71 26.39
CA ALA A 34 47.67 -32.78 26.15
C ALA A 34 47.33 -34.09 26.89
N GLN A 35 46.63 -34.00 28.04
CA GLN A 35 46.19 -35.19 28.79
C GLN A 35 44.96 -35.85 28.16
N THR A 36 43.97 -35.09 27.69
CA THR A 36 42.72 -35.66 27.14
C THR A 36 42.93 -36.45 25.85
N VAL A 37 43.96 -36.12 25.05
CA VAL A 37 44.26 -36.81 23.78
C VAL A 37 44.83 -38.23 23.99
N ARG A 38 45.29 -38.58 25.21
CA ARG A 38 45.85 -39.92 25.50
C ARG A 38 44.81 -40.97 25.93
N THR A 39 43.53 -40.63 26.09
CA THR A 39 42.49 -41.55 26.62
C THR A 39 41.19 -41.54 25.81
N GLY A 40 41.30 -41.64 24.48
CA GLY A 40 40.16 -42.02 23.63
C GLY A 40 39.94 -43.55 23.62
N PRO A 41 38.69 -44.06 23.60
CA PRO A 41 38.42 -45.49 23.58
C PRO A 41 38.81 -46.14 22.26
N THR A 42 39.23 -47.41 22.31
CA THR A 42 39.57 -48.23 21.15
C THR A 42 38.36 -48.44 20.22
N ALA A 43 38.53 -48.17 18.93
CA ALA A 43 37.52 -48.46 17.92
C ALA A 43 37.40 -49.97 17.65
N ALA A 44 36.20 -50.44 17.31
CA ALA A 44 35.97 -51.81 16.90
C ALA A 44 36.62 -52.12 15.52
N PRO A 45 37.13 -53.33 15.29
CA PRO A 45 37.74 -53.70 14.01
C PRO A 45 36.68 -53.85 12.91
N GLY A 46 36.93 -53.30 11.71
CA GLY A 46 36.07 -53.57 10.55
C GLY A 46 35.99 -52.53 9.43
N MET A 47 36.59 -51.34 9.54
CA MET A 47 36.56 -50.33 8.47
C MET A 47 37.94 -49.87 8.03
N THR A 48 38.28 -50.14 6.77
CA THR A 48 39.45 -49.60 6.08
C THR A 48 39.13 -48.23 5.48
N VAL A 49 39.89 -47.21 5.88
CA VAL A 49 39.85 -45.86 5.29
C VAL A 49 41.13 -45.67 4.46
N PRO A 50 41.05 -45.22 3.20
CA PRO A 50 42.25 -44.98 2.39
C PRO A 50 43.07 -43.82 2.98
N ALA A 51 44.38 -44.02 3.09
CA ALA A 51 45.28 -43.03 3.69
C ALA A 51 45.48 -41.81 2.79
N VAL A 52 45.37 -40.61 3.37
CA VAL A 52 45.80 -39.35 2.75
C VAL A 52 47.25 -39.10 3.16
N PRO A 53 48.19 -38.85 2.23
CA PRO A 53 49.59 -38.64 2.57
C PRO A 53 49.80 -37.31 3.31
N VAL A 54 50.33 -37.39 4.54
CA VAL A 54 50.77 -36.22 5.30
C VAL A 54 52.14 -35.79 4.78
N LEU A 55 52.18 -34.67 4.06
CA LEU A 55 53.41 -34.12 3.47
C LEU A 55 53.92 -32.97 4.34
N GLY A 56 54.77 -33.30 5.33
CA GLY A 56 55.35 -32.34 6.26
C GLY A 56 56.83 -32.60 6.53
N GLY A 57 57.71 -31.75 5.99
CA GLY A 57 59.15 -31.83 6.20
C GLY A 57 59.93 -30.74 5.46
N ALA A 58 61.01 -30.26 6.09
CA ALA A 58 62.06 -29.43 5.51
C ALA A 58 61.67 -28.08 4.84
N LEU A 59 61.30 -27.08 5.66
CA LEU A 59 61.59 -25.68 5.34
C LEU A 59 62.97 -25.33 5.89
N ASN A 60 64.03 -25.44 5.07
CA ASN A 60 65.37 -24.96 5.44
C ASN A 60 66.28 -24.73 4.21
N ALA A 61 65.92 -23.76 3.37
CA ALA A 61 66.82 -23.18 2.37
C ALA A 61 66.33 -21.78 1.97
N ALA A 62 67.14 -20.76 2.21
CA ALA A 62 66.95 -19.44 1.62
C ALA A 62 67.90 -19.30 0.42
N PRO A 63 67.47 -18.65 -0.67
CA PRO A 63 68.35 -17.89 -1.52
C PRO A 63 68.11 -16.39 -1.31
N SER A 64 69.00 -15.74 -0.57
CA SER A 64 69.11 -14.28 -0.58
C SER A 64 69.57 -13.82 -1.96
N ASN A 65 68.72 -13.11 -2.71
CA ASN A 65 69.12 -12.11 -3.72
C ASN A 65 67.90 -11.45 -4.40
N LEU A 66 67.49 -10.28 -3.91
CA LEU A 66 66.85 -9.24 -4.73
C LEU A 66 66.90 -7.89 -4.02
N ASN A 67 67.83 -7.04 -4.44
CA ASN A 67 68.05 -5.71 -3.88
C ASN A 67 67.37 -4.67 -4.80
N ILE A 68 66.29 -4.03 -4.32
CA ILE A 68 65.63 -2.92 -5.03
C ILE A 68 65.35 -1.79 -4.04
N THR A 69 66.29 -0.85 -3.95
CA THR A 69 66.04 0.50 -3.45
C THR A 69 65.34 1.32 -4.56
N GLY A 70 64.15 1.86 -4.28
CA GLY A 70 63.39 2.59 -5.29
C GLY A 70 62.10 3.23 -4.76
N THR A 71 62.20 4.48 -4.27
CA THR A 71 61.04 5.25 -3.83
C THR A 71 60.27 5.86 -5.01
N ASN A 72 59.20 5.21 -5.46
CA ASN A 72 58.11 5.86 -6.21
C ASN A 72 56.81 5.04 -6.15
N LEU A 73 55.79 5.57 -5.48
CA LEU A 73 54.49 4.92 -5.31
C LEU A 73 53.51 5.34 -6.41
N VAL A 74 53.54 4.62 -7.54
CA VAL A 74 52.57 4.79 -8.63
C VAL A 74 51.41 3.80 -8.45
N LEU A 75 50.18 4.31 -8.43
CA LEU A 75 48.96 3.51 -8.34
C LEU A 75 48.71 2.74 -9.66
N PRO A 76 48.51 1.41 -9.64
CA PRO A 76 48.19 0.66 -10.85
C PRO A 76 46.73 0.90 -11.28
N THR A 77 46.54 1.43 -12.48
CA THR A 77 45.22 1.57 -13.11
C THR A 77 44.72 0.23 -13.67
N LEU A 78 43.60 -0.27 -13.15
CA LEU A 78 42.97 -1.51 -13.62
C LEU A 78 42.33 -1.32 -15.01
N SER A 79 42.86 -2.00 -16.03
CA SER A 79 42.27 -2.06 -17.37
C SER A 79 41.29 -3.24 -17.50
N PRO A 80 40.11 -3.07 -18.13
CA PRO A 80 38.97 -3.98 -17.97
C PRO A 80 38.94 -5.15 -19.00
N THR A 81 40.05 -5.82 -19.27
CA THR A 81 40.13 -6.84 -20.35
C THR A 81 40.96 -8.08 -20.02
N THR A 82 40.49 -8.90 -19.06
CA THR A 82 40.67 -10.38 -19.06
C THR A 82 39.77 -11.01 -18.00
N LEU A 83 38.73 -11.73 -18.42
CA LEU A 83 38.06 -12.76 -17.62
C LEU A 83 38.31 -14.12 -18.30
N PRO A 84 38.62 -15.19 -17.54
CA PRO A 84 38.86 -16.50 -18.14
C PRO A 84 37.56 -17.06 -18.75
N LYS A 85 37.61 -17.46 -20.02
CA LYS A 85 36.51 -18.20 -20.66
C LYS A 85 36.51 -19.64 -20.13
N PRO A 86 35.39 -20.19 -19.64
CA PRO A 86 35.30 -21.62 -19.35
C PRO A 86 35.29 -22.42 -20.66
N VAL A 87 36.29 -23.26 -20.86
CA VAL A 87 36.38 -24.16 -22.02
C VAL A 87 35.64 -25.45 -21.70
N ILE A 88 34.46 -25.63 -22.29
CA ILE A 88 33.74 -26.91 -22.27
C ILE A 88 34.05 -27.63 -23.59
N GLN A 89 34.97 -28.59 -23.57
CA GLN A 89 35.20 -29.49 -24.72
C GLN A 89 34.15 -30.58 -24.77
N ALA A 90 33.01 -30.31 -25.41
CA ALA A 90 32.12 -31.35 -25.90
C ALA A 90 32.66 -31.92 -27.23
N LYS A 91 33.24 -33.12 -27.21
CA LYS A 91 33.55 -33.87 -28.43
C LYS A 91 32.24 -34.45 -29.01
N THR A 92 31.63 -33.75 -29.95
CA THR A 92 30.55 -34.30 -30.79
C THR A 92 31.15 -34.72 -32.13
N GLN A 93 31.23 -36.02 -32.39
CA GLN A 93 31.62 -36.52 -33.71
C GLN A 93 30.45 -36.32 -34.69
N LEU A 94 30.72 -35.68 -35.82
CA LEU A 94 29.81 -35.60 -36.96
C LEU A 94 29.98 -36.85 -37.84
N THR A 95 29.02 -37.76 -37.77
CA THR A 95 28.78 -38.76 -38.82
C THR A 95 27.64 -38.25 -39.70
N ALA A 96 27.92 -38.01 -40.99
CA ALA A 96 26.89 -37.66 -41.95
C ALA A 96 26.19 -38.91 -42.49
N VAL A 97 24.86 -38.89 -42.56
CA VAL A 97 24.03 -39.88 -43.25
C VAL A 97 23.01 -39.12 -44.12
N ALA A 98 22.74 -39.65 -45.31
CA ALA A 98 22.05 -38.91 -46.37
C ALA A 98 20.53 -38.79 -46.18
N ALA A 99 19.92 -37.85 -46.91
CA ALA A 99 18.48 -37.67 -47.02
C ALA A 99 17.88 -38.48 -48.19
N PRO A 100 16.64 -38.99 -48.07
CA PRO A 100 15.81 -39.44 -49.19
C PRO A 100 14.83 -38.34 -49.68
N ASN A 101 14.27 -38.52 -50.89
CA ASN A 101 13.50 -37.51 -51.62
C ASN A 101 11.96 -37.66 -51.52
N ALA A 102 11.29 -36.50 -51.48
CA ALA A 102 10.08 -36.04 -52.23
C ALA A 102 8.86 -36.96 -52.56
N ALA A 103 7.73 -36.26 -52.83
CA ALA A 103 6.45 -36.73 -53.39
C ALA A 103 5.55 -37.59 -52.46
N ALA A 104 4.21 -37.47 -52.43
CA ALA A 104 3.24 -36.48 -52.95
C ALA A 104 1.97 -36.52 -52.01
N LEU A 105 0.75 -36.02 -52.25
CA LEU A 105 -0.03 -35.59 -53.43
C LEU A 105 -0.89 -34.32 -53.12
N SER A 106 -1.83 -34.01 -54.02
CA SER A 106 -2.58 -32.75 -54.19
C SER A 106 -4.11 -32.87 -54.04
N ALA A 107 -4.74 -31.87 -53.36
CA ALA A 107 -6.02 -31.21 -53.72
C ALA A 107 -7.37 -32.01 -53.68
N PRO A 108 -8.57 -31.40 -53.86
CA PRO A 108 -9.08 -30.02 -53.57
C PRO A 108 -10.46 -30.01 -52.84
N ILE A 109 -11.21 -28.88 -52.89
CA ILE A 109 -12.68 -28.70 -52.64
C ILE A 109 -13.08 -28.62 -51.13
N SER A 110 -14.05 -27.81 -50.67
CA SER A 110 -15.03 -26.90 -51.32
C SER A 110 -15.07 -25.51 -50.67
N ALA A 111 -15.61 -24.53 -51.41
CA ALA A 111 -16.12 -23.26 -50.86
C ALA A 111 -17.64 -23.23 -50.89
N ALA A 112 -18.28 -22.49 -49.98
CA ALA A 112 -19.70 -22.17 -50.01
C ALA A 112 -19.89 -20.66 -49.80
N LYS A 113 -20.43 -19.97 -50.81
CA LYS A 113 -20.93 -18.59 -50.67
C LYS A 113 -22.31 -18.62 -50.01
N ALA A 114 -22.58 -17.65 -49.15
CA ALA A 114 -23.92 -17.09 -48.97
C ALA A 114 -23.79 -15.56 -49.09
N GLU A 115 -24.67 -14.95 -49.89
CA GLU A 115 -24.54 -13.57 -50.35
C GLU A 115 -25.71 -12.76 -49.80
N ILE A 116 -25.42 -11.79 -48.92
CA ILE A 116 -26.43 -10.85 -48.41
C ILE A 116 -25.95 -9.42 -48.68
N LEU A 117 -26.76 -8.72 -49.45
CA LEU A 117 -26.60 -7.34 -49.88
C LEU A 117 -27.05 -6.34 -48.78
N LEU A 118 -26.61 -5.10 -48.98
CA LEU A 118 -27.22 -3.83 -48.54
C LEU A 118 -27.06 -3.31 -47.09
N GLN A 119 -26.76 -1.99 -47.09
CA GLN A 119 -26.89 -0.98 -46.03
C GLN A 119 -25.99 -1.02 -44.78
N PRO A 120 -25.04 -0.06 -44.63
CA PRO A 120 -24.39 0.22 -43.37
C PRO A 120 -25.34 1.01 -42.45
N LYS A 121 -26.19 0.33 -41.67
CA LYS A 121 -26.94 0.99 -40.59
C LYS A 121 -25.95 1.59 -39.58
N ALA A 122 -25.94 2.92 -39.48
CA ALA A 122 -25.21 3.62 -38.44
C ALA A 122 -25.72 3.15 -37.08
N ARG A 123 -24.86 2.48 -36.30
CA ARG A 123 -25.15 2.19 -34.89
C ARG A 123 -25.03 3.49 -34.11
N LEU A 124 -26.17 4.17 -33.94
CA LEU A 124 -26.34 5.21 -32.94
C LEU A 124 -25.81 4.71 -31.60
N TYR A 125 -25.03 5.56 -30.94
CA TYR A 125 -24.42 5.27 -29.66
C TYR A 125 -25.49 5.36 -28.57
N GLN A 126 -26.19 4.27 -28.28
CA GLN A 126 -27.12 4.22 -27.15
C GLN A 126 -26.37 4.62 -25.87
N PRO A 127 -26.86 5.62 -25.10
CA PRO A 127 -26.36 5.89 -23.77
C PRO A 127 -26.49 4.62 -22.92
N ALA A 128 -25.49 4.35 -22.09
CA ALA A 128 -25.58 3.27 -21.12
C ALA A 128 -26.50 3.69 -19.97
N GLU A 129 -27.80 3.42 -20.10
CA GLU A 129 -28.77 3.48 -18.99
C GLU A 129 -28.49 2.37 -17.96
N GLN A 130 -27.38 2.51 -17.22
CA GLN A 130 -27.06 1.70 -16.05
C GLN A 130 -26.62 2.60 -14.90
N ASN A 131 -27.58 3.39 -14.41
CA ASN A 131 -27.59 3.91 -13.04
C ASN A 131 -29.01 3.94 -12.44
N SER A 132 -29.87 2.99 -12.84
CA SER A 132 -30.94 2.54 -11.97
C SER A 132 -30.33 1.95 -10.69
N THR A 133 -30.91 2.28 -9.53
CA THR A 133 -30.34 2.01 -8.21
C THR A 133 -30.24 0.51 -7.94
N ARG A 134 -29.02 -0.05 -8.04
CA ARG A 134 -28.78 -1.46 -7.73
C ARG A 134 -28.94 -1.71 -6.23
N ALA A 135 -30.07 -2.31 -5.87
CA ALA A 135 -30.37 -2.76 -4.51
C ALA A 135 -29.27 -3.68 -3.92
N PRO A 136 -29.14 -3.74 -2.57
CA PRO A 136 -28.28 -4.71 -1.90
C PRO A 136 -28.67 -6.16 -2.27
N PRO A 137 -27.76 -7.14 -2.11
CA PRO A 137 -28.00 -8.52 -2.54
C PRO A 137 -29.21 -9.12 -1.83
N ALA A 138 -30.07 -9.79 -2.60
CA ALA A 138 -31.28 -10.41 -2.09
C ALA A 138 -30.97 -11.48 -1.03
N GLN A 139 -31.32 -11.16 0.22
CA GLN A 139 -32.02 -12.15 1.04
C GLN A 139 -33.31 -12.53 0.30
N GLN A 140 -33.81 -13.76 0.46
CA GLN A 140 -35.10 -14.13 -0.09
C GLN A 140 -36.17 -13.24 0.55
N ALA A 141 -36.70 -12.30 -0.22
CA ALA A 141 -37.81 -11.49 0.22
C ALA A 141 -39.04 -12.40 0.28
N ALA A 142 -39.60 -12.56 1.49
CA ALA A 142 -40.89 -13.20 1.66
C ALA A 142 -41.89 -12.52 0.70
N THR A 143 -42.71 -13.32 0.02
CA THR A 143 -43.67 -12.76 -0.93
C THR A 143 -44.66 -11.85 -0.21
N ALA A 144 -45.26 -10.87 -0.88
CA ALA A 144 -46.27 -10.01 -0.23
C ALA A 144 -47.42 -10.81 0.39
N LYS A 145 -47.75 -11.98 -0.20
CA LYS A 145 -48.67 -12.97 0.36
C LYS A 145 -48.15 -13.58 1.67
N GLU A 146 -46.92 -14.06 1.69
CA GLU A 146 -46.26 -14.69 2.85
C GLU A 146 -46.08 -13.72 4.02
N VAL A 147 -45.82 -12.43 3.74
CA VAL A 147 -45.85 -11.36 4.75
C VAL A 147 -47.27 -11.16 5.30
N LEU A 148 -48.29 -11.08 4.43
CA LEU A 148 -49.69 -10.97 4.84
C LEU A 148 -50.17 -12.18 5.67
N GLU A 149 -49.81 -13.40 5.27
CA GLU A 149 -50.14 -14.65 5.99
C GLU A 149 -49.46 -14.68 7.37
N THR A 150 -48.18 -14.29 7.45
CA THR A 150 -47.45 -14.21 8.73
C THR A 150 -48.03 -13.14 9.65
N SER A 151 -48.30 -11.93 9.14
CA SER A 151 -48.89 -10.84 9.93
C SER A 151 -50.34 -11.12 10.34
N ALA A 152 -51.12 -11.85 9.53
CA ALA A 152 -52.46 -12.30 9.90
C ALA A 152 -52.42 -13.36 11.01
N GLU A 153 -51.47 -14.31 10.98
CA GLU A 153 -51.25 -15.21 12.10
C GLU A 153 -50.84 -14.46 13.37
N SER A 154 -49.93 -13.47 13.28
CA SER A 154 -49.57 -12.62 14.42
C SER A 154 -50.80 -11.88 14.96
N LEU A 155 -51.66 -11.33 14.10
CA LEU A 155 -52.87 -10.63 14.53
C LEU A 155 -53.88 -11.52 15.26
N ALA A 156 -53.97 -12.79 14.86
CA ALA A 156 -54.82 -13.79 15.48
C ALA A 156 -54.24 -14.34 16.80
N LYS A 157 -52.91 -14.34 16.95
CA LYS A 157 -52.18 -14.83 18.14
C LYS A 157 -52.00 -13.77 19.22
N ASP A 158 -52.04 -12.49 18.87
CA ASP A 158 -51.97 -11.41 19.85
C ASP A 158 -53.36 -11.19 20.48
N GLU A 159 -53.46 -11.35 21.80
CA GLU A 159 -54.71 -11.14 22.54
C GLU A 159 -54.91 -9.67 22.94
N THR A 160 -53.85 -8.84 22.86
CA THR A 160 -53.89 -7.46 23.34
C THR A 160 -54.30 -6.47 22.24
N PRO A 161 -55.10 -5.42 22.56
CA PRO A 161 -55.38 -4.36 21.59
C PRO A 161 -54.12 -3.65 21.09
N ALA A 162 -53.13 -3.46 21.97
CA ALA A 162 -51.87 -2.79 21.65
C ALA A 162 -50.99 -3.60 20.68
N GLY A 163 -50.82 -4.90 20.91
CA GLY A 163 -50.02 -5.76 20.02
C GLY A 163 -50.69 -5.98 18.66
N ARG A 164 -52.03 -6.07 18.61
CA ARG A 164 -52.79 -6.00 17.35
C ARG A 164 -52.59 -4.68 16.63
N GLN A 165 -52.68 -3.55 17.32
CA GLN A 165 -52.43 -2.23 16.72
C GLN A 165 -51.01 -2.14 16.16
N GLN A 166 -49.99 -2.51 16.94
CA GLN A 166 -48.58 -2.49 16.51
C GLN A 166 -48.33 -3.42 15.30
N THR A 167 -48.99 -4.58 15.24
CA THR A 167 -48.87 -5.52 14.11
C THR A 167 -49.56 -4.98 12.85
N LEU A 168 -50.74 -4.36 12.96
CA LEU A 168 -51.39 -3.65 11.84
C LEU A 168 -50.54 -2.46 11.36
N GLU A 169 -50.01 -1.67 12.29
CA GLU A 169 -49.19 -0.50 12.00
C GLU A 169 -47.87 -0.89 11.31
N THR A 170 -47.26 -2.01 11.72
CA THR A 170 -46.11 -2.62 11.03
C THR A 170 -46.46 -3.07 9.60
N LEU A 171 -47.64 -3.68 9.42
CA LEU A 171 -48.14 -4.14 8.12
C LEU A 171 -48.39 -2.96 7.15
N PHE A 172 -49.04 -1.88 7.61
CA PHE A 172 -49.37 -0.73 6.77
C PHE A 172 -48.20 0.23 6.52
N THR A 173 -47.25 0.37 7.46
CA THR A 173 -46.07 1.26 7.30
C THR A 173 -44.88 0.60 6.60
N GLY A 174 -44.97 -0.69 6.26
CA GLY A 174 -43.95 -1.39 5.48
C GLY A 174 -42.59 -1.54 6.19
N GLY A 175 -42.61 -1.62 7.54
CA GLY A 175 -41.41 -1.90 8.34
C GLY A 175 -40.30 -0.84 8.28
N LYS A 176 -40.64 0.43 8.01
CA LYS A 176 -39.67 1.54 7.94
C LYS A 176 -39.82 2.63 9.02
N ALA A 177 -40.76 2.47 9.95
CA ALA A 177 -40.81 3.26 11.17
C ALA A 177 -39.96 2.59 12.27
N ALA A 178 -39.13 3.40 12.93
CA ALA A 178 -38.52 3.20 14.25
C ALA A 178 -38.07 1.78 14.68
N ALA A 179 -36.75 1.57 14.68
CA ALA A 179 -36.12 0.88 15.81
C ALA A 179 -35.83 1.94 16.90
N SER A 180 -36.83 2.23 17.73
CA SER A 180 -36.72 3.05 18.94
C SER A 180 -36.98 2.19 20.17
N ASP A 181 -36.30 2.49 21.27
CA ASP A 181 -36.25 1.62 22.44
C ASP A 181 -37.62 1.41 23.12
N ALA A 182 -38.08 0.16 23.16
CA ALA A 182 -39.15 -0.27 24.05
C ALA A 182 -38.56 -0.45 25.47
N VAL A 183 -38.77 0.53 26.34
CA VAL A 183 -38.32 0.51 27.74
C VAL A 183 -39.41 -0.10 28.63
N ASP A 184 -39.01 -1.05 29.48
CA ASP A 184 -39.89 -1.75 30.42
C ASP A 184 -40.39 -0.82 31.55
N ALA A 185 -41.70 -0.84 31.81
CA ALA A 185 -42.43 0.22 32.49
C ALA A 185 -42.52 0.04 34.03
N SER A 186 -41.44 -0.41 34.67
CA SER A 186 -41.50 -0.98 36.04
C SER A 186 -40.42 -0.51 37.04
N SER A 187 -39.60 0.50 36.73
CA SER A 187 -38.51 0.95 37.64
C SER A 187 -38.15 2.47 37.63
N LEU A 188 -39.12 3.34 37.33
CA LEU A 188 -38.94 4.80 37.35
C LEU A 188 -39.14 5.42 38.75
N ASP A 189 -38.14 5.32 39.63
CA ASP A 189 -38.22 5.91 40.99
C ASP A 189 -36.89 6.53 41.52
N SER A 190 -35.86 6.66 40.67
CA SER A 190 -34.59 7.32 41.05
C SER A 190 -33.78 7.96 39.91
N VAL A 191 -34.34 8.04 38.70
CA VAL A 191 -33.81 8.96 37.67
C VAL A 191 -34.32 10.37 38.00
N PRO A 192 -33.47 11.40 38.07
CA PRO A 192 -33.96 12.78 38.21
C PRO A 192 -34.90 13.09 37.05
N GLN A 193 -36.17 13.35 37.35
CA GLN A 193 -37.15 13.72 36.33
C GLN A 193 -36.72 15.03 35.66
N ALA A 194 -36.17 14.91 34.47
CA ALA A 194 -36.04 16.02 33.53
C ALA A 194 -37.44 16.34 32.97
N SER A 195 -38.35 16.82 33.83
CA SER A 195 -39.69 17.31 33.49
C SER A 195 -39.63 18.68 32.77
N GLY A 196 -38.59 18.86 31.96
CA GLY A 196 -38.51 19.84 30.91
C GLY A 196 -38.92 19.17 29.60
N LEU A 197 -40.20 19.33 29.25
CA LEU A 197 -40.53 19.61 27.85
C LEU A 197 -39.82 20.91 27.49
N HIS A 198 -38.52 20.81 27.16
CA HIS A 198 -37.76 21.91 26.60
C HIS A 198 -38.50 22.29 25.33
N ALA A 199 -39.14 23.47 25.35
CA ALA A 199 -39.82 24.00 24.19
C ALA A 199 -38.85 23.96 23.00
N LEU A 200 -39.34 23.57 21.83
CA LEU A 200 -38.54 23.61 20.61
C LEU A 200 -37.91 25.01 20.52
N PRO A 201 -36.57 25.12 20.44
CA PRO A 201 -35.91 26.42 20.59
C PRO A 201 -36.51 27.42 19.62
N SER A 202 -36.82 28.61 20.12
CA SER A 202 -37.49 29.63 19.35
C SER A 202 -36.67 30.01 18.11
N LEU A 203 -37.34 30.57 17.09
CA LEU A 203 -36.67 30.96 15.84
C LEU A 203 -35.43 31.84 16.09
N GLY A 204 -35.50 32.75 17.07
CA GLY A 204 -34.37 33.58 17.50
C GLY A 204 -33.26 32.82 18.24
N GLU A 205 -33.59 31.80 19.04
CA GLU A 205 -32.58 30.94 19.68
C GLU A 205 -31.86 30.09 18.63
N LEU A 206 -32.59 29.45 17.70
CA LEU A 206 -31.98 28.72 16.58
C LEU A 206 -31.11 29.62 15.71
N GLU A 207 -31.57 30.83 15.40
CA GLU A 207 -30.79 31.82 14.66
C GLU A 207 -29.50 32.20 15.42
N SER A 208 -29.60 32.45 16.73
CA SER A 208 -28.44 32.76 17.57
C SER A 208 -27.41 31.62 17.61
N ILE A 209 -27.85 30.36 17.67
CA ILE A 209 -27.00 29.18 17.61
C ILE A 209 -26.33 29.07 16.23
N ALA A 210 -27.08 29.31 15.15
CA ALA A 210 -26.56 29.20 13.80
C ALA A 210 -25.49 30.27 13.49
N VAL A 211 -25.62 31.50 14.00
CA VAL A 211 -24.66 32.59 13.77
C VAL A 211 -23.46 32.59 14.73
N ASP A 212 -23.53 31.93 15.88
CA ASP A 212 -22.42 31.88 16.85
C ASP A 212 -21.22 31.07 16.32
N SER A 213 -20.16 31.77 15.89
CA SER A 213 -18.90 31.16 15.43
C SER A 213 -18.16 30.34 16.50
N ALA A 214 -18.50 30.46 17.78
CA ALA A 214 -17.92 29.61 18.84
C ALA A 214 -18.57 28.22 18.91
N ARG A 215 -19.76 28.02 18.32
CA ARG A 215 -20.43 26.70 18.28
C ARG A 215 -19.80 25.76 17.23
N PRO A 216 -19.77 24.45 17.48
CA PRO A 216 -19.38 23.45 16.49
C PRO A 216 -20.24 23.53 15.22
N GLU A 217 -19.62 23.38 14.04
CA GLU A 217 -20.28 23.46 12.72
C GLU A 217 -21.54 22.58 12.62
N ALA A 218 -21.51 21.38 13.22
CA ALA A 218 -22.64 20.44 13.20
C ALA A 218 -23.86 20.94 13.98
N GLU A 219 -23.64 21.60 15.13
CA GLU A 219 -24.71 22.20 15.95
C GLU A 219 -25.37 23.36 15.20
N ARG A 220 -24.54 24.21 14.58
CA ARG A 220 -24.98 25.36 13.77
C ARG A 220 -25.76 24.92 12.53
N LYS A 221 -25.33 23.86 11.86
CA LYS A 221 -26.06 23.26 10.73
C LYS A 221 -27.38 22.62 11.16
N GLY A 222 -27.42 21.93 12.31
CA GLY A 222 -28.66 21.43 12.89
C GLY A 222 -29.65 22.54 13.23
N ALA A 223 -29.18 23.68 13.73
CA ALA A 223 -30.04 24.84 13.95
C ALA A 223 -30.63 25.39 12.63
N VAL A 224 -29.84 25.48 11.56
CA VAL A 224 -30.33 25.83 10.21
C VAL A 224 -31.37 24.83 9.69
N GLU A 225 -31.15 23.53 9.90
CA GLU A 225 -32.09 22.49 9.50
C GLU A 225 -33.42 22.57 10.27
N ASN A 226 -33.38 22.89 11.56
CA ASN A 226 -34.57 23.14 12.38
C ASN A 226 -35.33 24.41 11.94
N ILE A 227 -34.61 25.50 11.62
CA ILE A 227 -35.24 26.71 11.03
C ILE A 227 -35.94 26.34 9.71
N ALA A 228 -35.27 25.56 8.85
CA ALA A 228 -35.80 25.18 7.53
C ALA A 228 -37.07 24.32 7.57
N GLN A 229 -37.37 23.67 8.70
CA GLN A 229 -38.62 22.91 8.89
C GLN A 229 -39.84 23.84 9.05
N GLY A 230 -39.65 25.07 9.55
CA GLY A 230 -40.73 26.06 9.70
C GLY A 230 -41.26 26.62 8.38
N GLU A 231 -42.37 27.34 8.44
CA GLU A 231 -43.02 27.99 7.29
C GLU A 231 -43.26 29.49 7.53
N GLY A 232 -43.72 30.20 6.49
CA GLY A 232 -43.95 31.65 6.54
C GLY A 232 -42.72 32.52 6.24
N ALA A 233 -42.92 33.83 6.24
CA ALA A 233 -41.90 34.81 5.87
C ALA A 233 -40.78 34.92 6.92
N GLU A 234 -41.11 34.87 8.22
CA GLU A 234 -40.14 35.00 9.31
C GLU A 234 -39.01 33.96 9.25
N VAL A 235 -39.34 32.74 8.79
CA VAL A 235 -38.38 31.66 8.56
C VAL A 235 -37.46 31.96 7.37
N GLN A 236 -37.99 32.55 6.29
CA GLN A 236 -37.15 32.98 5.17
C GLN A 236 -36.23 34.14 5.59
N ASP A 237 -36.75 35.12 6.31
CA ASP A 237 -35.96 36.23 6.85
C ASP A 237 -34.87 35.74 7.81
N SER A 238 -35.17 34.75 8.67
CA SER A 238 -34.20 34.15 9.58
C SER A 238 -33.09 33.41 8.83
N LEU A 239 -33.43 32.55 7.87
CA LEU A 239 -32.43 31.90 7.00
C LEU A 239 -31.60 32.93 6.22
N GLN A 240 -32.19 34.05 5.81
CA GLN A 240 -31.48 35.13 5.12
C GLN A 240 -30.52 35.89 6.06
N ARG A 241 -30.90 36.12 7.33
CA ARG A 241 -30.01 36.67 8.35
C ARG A 241 -28.87 35.72 8.69
N VAL A 242 -29.13 34.42 8.87
CA VAL A 242 -28.07 33.41 9.05
C VAL A 242 -27.13 33.36 7.84
N ALA A 243 -27.66 33.44 6.62
CA ALA A 243 -26.85 33.51 5.41
C ALA A 243 -26.05 34.82 5.27
N ALA A 244 -26.53 35.93 5.83
CA ALA A 244 -25.79 37.19 5.86
C ALA A 244 -24.65 37.19 6.91
N ALA A 245 -24.81 36.45 8.02
CA ALA A 245 -23.89 36.46 9.15
C ALA A 245 -22.44 36.04 8.82
N ASN A 246 -21.49 36.57 9.59
CA ASN A 246 -20.06 36.24 9.58
C ASN A 246 -19.39 36.24 8.18
N PRO A 247 -19.46 37.33 7.40
CA PRO A 247 -18.93 37.37 6.02
C PRO A 247 -17.44 37.02 5.92
N GLU A 248 -16.62 37.51 6.86
CA GLU A 248 -15.17 37.19 6.96
C GLU A 248 -14.87 35.88 7.72
N GLY A 249 -15.89 35.04 7.95
CA GLY A 249 -15.79 33.80 8.72
C GLY A 249 -14.90 32.72 8.10
N GLY A 250 -14.74 31.63 8.86
CA GLY A 250 -13.92 30.49 8.44
C GLY A 250 -14.66 29.50 7.53
N ALA A 251 -14.04 28.35 7.29
CA ALA A 251 -14.65 27.25 6.54
C ALA A 251 -16.03 26.85 7.10
N ALA A 252 -16.15 26.74 8.43
CA ALA A 252 -17.40 26.38 9.10
C ALA A 252 -18.52 27.41 8.87
N ASP A 253 -18.23 28.71 8.96
CA ASP A 253 -19.21 29.77 8.68
C ASP A 253 -19.68 29.75 7.23
N TYR A 254 -18.78 29.47 6.27
CA TYR A 254 -19.14 29.35 4.86
C TYR A 254 -20.06 28.14 4.59
N GLU A 255 -19.82 27.04 5.28
CA GLU A 255 -20.64 25.82 5.18
C GLU A 255 -22.02 25.97 5.86
N VAL A 256 -22.13 26.78 6.92
CA VAL A 256 -23.42 27.17 7.53
C VAL A 256 -24.17 28.15 6.61
N HIS A 257 -23.48 29.14 6.04
CA HIS A 257 -24.03 30.04 5.01
C HIS A 257 -24.60 29.25 3.81
N ARG A 258 -23.84 28.26 3.28
CA ARG A 258 -24.33 27.38 2.20
C ARG A 258 -25.58 26.60 2.62
N ALA A 259 -25.62 26.08 3.85
CA ALA A 259 -26.79 25.36 4.35
C ALA A 259 -28.04 26.26 4.39
N ALA A 260 -27.91 27.48 4.92
CA ALA A 260 -29.04 28.42 5.01
C ALA A 260 -29.55 28.86 3.62
N LEU A 261 -28.64 29.13 2.67
CA LEU A 261 -29.04 29.43 1.29
C LEU A 261 -29.61 28.21 0.55
N ARG A 262 -29.18 26.99 0.87
CA ARG A 262 -29.78 25.77 0.31
C ARG A 262 -31.19 25.52 0.85
N ALA A 263 -31.44 25.84 2.12
CA ALA A 263 -32.78 25.82 2.72
C ALA A 263 -33.71 26.86 2.07
N LEU A 264 -33.25 28.11 1.90
CA LEU A 264 -33.99 29.15 1.18
C LEU A 264 -34.35 28.74 -0.25
N ALA A 265 -33.40 28.13 -0.98
CA ALA A 265 -33.65 27.62 -2.33
C ALA A 265 -34.69 26.48 -2.35
N GLY A 266 -34.86 25.75 -1.24
CA GLY A 266 -35.95 24.78 -1.04
C GLY A 266 -37.31 25.43 -0.75
N LYS A 267 -37.34 26.64 -0.19
CA LYS A 267 -38.53 27.49 -0.03
C LYS A 267 -38.78 28.41 -1.24
N GLY A 268 -38.11 28.15 -2.38
CA GLY A 268 -38.25 28.90 -3.64
C GLY A 268 -37.35 30.14 -3.78
N VAL A 269 -36.68 30.59 -2.71
CA VAL A 269 -35.84 31.79 -2.70
C VAL A 269 -34.40 31.44 -3.04
N ILE A 270 -34.07 31.47 -4.33
CA ILE A 270 -32.73 31.08 -4.83
C ILE A 270 -31.79 32.31 -4.82
N LEU A 271 -30.90 32.39 -3.84
CA LEU A 271 -29.82 33.39 -3.75
C LEU A 271 -28.45 32.78 -4.06
N SER A 272 -27.51 33.59 -4.54
CA SER A 272 -26.13 33.17 -4.79
C SER A 272 -25.35 33.02 -3.49
N LEU A 273 -24.46 32.02 -3.45
CA LEU A 273 -23.34 32.01 -2.50
C LEU A 273 -22.52 33.31 -2.61
N ARG A 274 -22.03 33.78 -1.47
CA ARG A 274 -21.05 34.88 -1.39
C ARG A 274 -19.62 34.38 -1.67
N PRO A 275 -18.66 35.26 -1.99
CA PRO A 275 -17.23 34.93 -1.98
C PRO A 275 -16.78 34.37 -0.63
N VAL A 276 -15.86 33.39 -0.64
CA VAL A 276 -15.18 32.95 0.59
C VAL A 276 -14.27 34.06 1.12
N SER A 277 -14.07 34.10 2.44
CA SER A 277 -13.09 35.00 3.06
C SER A 277 -11.67 34.73 2.51
N LYS A 278 -10.81 35.75 2.50
CA LYS A 278 -9.44 35.64 1.96
C LYS A 278 -8.63 34.54 2.65
N THR A 279 -8.86 34.32 3.95
CA THR A 279 -8.29 33.22 4.72
C THR A 279 -8.72 31.87 4.19
N HIS A 280 -10.03 31.65 3.97
CA HIS A 280 -10.53 30.38 3.45
C HIS A 280 -10.16 30.15 1.97
N ALA A 281 -10.08 31.21 1.14
CA ALA A 281 -9.48 31.12 -0.20
C ALA A 281 -8.03 30.59 -0.13
N ALA A 282 -7.21 31.13 0.78
CA ALA A 282 -5.84 30.68 0.99
C ALA A 282 -5.77 29.21 1.47
N GLU A 283 -6.72 28.76 2.31
CA GLU A 283 -6.85 27.34 2.66
C GLU A 283 -7.17 26.47 1.44
N ILE A 284 -8.12 26.87 0.59
CA ILE A 284 -8.50 26.13 -0.62
C ILE A 284 -7.30 26.03 -1.58
N LEU A 285 -6.57 27.12 -1.80
CA LEU A 285 -5.37 27.15 -2.64
C LEU A 285 -4.22 26.32 -2.01
N ALA A 286 -4.07 26.30 -0.69
CA ALA A 286 -3.12 25.44 0.01
C ALA A 286 -3.51 23.96 -0.09
N ARG A 287 -4.80 23.62 0.04
CA ARG A 287 -5.34 22.27 -0.16
C ARG A 287 -5.12 21.80 -1.60
N LEU A 288 -5.38 22.65 -2.61
CA LEU A 288 -5.07 22.37 -4.02
C LEU A 288 -3.58 22.15 -4.25
N THR A 289 -2.72 23.02 -3.70
CA THR A 289 -1.25 22.87 -3.79
C THR A 289 -0.83 21.50 -3.26
N GLN A 290 -1.35 21.08 -2.10
CA GLN A 290 -0.97 19.82 -1.46
C GLN A 290 -1.59 18.59 -2.13
N ASN A 291 -2.88 18.64 -2.48
CA ASN A 291 -3.71 17.50 -2.86
C ASN A 291 -4.28 17.71 -4.26
N LYS A 292 -3.37 17.90 -5.22
CA LYS A 292 -3.70 18.26 -6.61
C LYS A 292 -4.73 17.31 -7.24
N PRO A 293 -5.66 17.85 -8.05
CA PRO A 293 -6.54 17.05 -8.89
C PRO A 293 -5.72 16.35 -10.00
N ASP A 294 -6.26 15.28 -10.56
CA ASP A 294 -5.68 14.64 -11.74
C ASP A 294 -6.06 15.37 -13.04
N LEU A 295 -7.25 16.00 -13.02
CA LEU A 295 -7.82 16.80 -14.10
C LEU A 295 -8.34 18.13 -13.54
N ALA A 296 -7.94 19.25 -14.14
CA ALA A 296 -8.51 20.57 -13.89
C ALA A 296 -9.14 21.08 -15.19
N ILE A 297 -10.42 21.42 -15.14
CA ILE A 297 -11.23 21.89 -16.27
C ILE A 297 -11.55 23.35 -16.03
N PHE A 298 -11.12 24.20 -16.95
CA PHE A 298 -11.40 25.63 -16.96
C PHE A 298 -12.33 25.92 -18.13
N ASP A 299 -13.35 26.75 -17.94
CA ASP A 299 -13.89 27.50 -19.08
C ASP A 299 -12.85 28.54 -19.57
N TYR A 300 -13.02 29.03 -20.80
CA TYR A 300 -12.16 30.09 -21.32
C TYR A 300 -12.66 31.50 -20.97
N ASP A 301 -13.96 31.72 -21.04
CA ASP A 301 -14.60 33.00 -21.29
C ASP A 301 -15.04 33.69 -20.00
N ASP A 302 -14.52 34.89 -19.79
CA ASP A 302 -14.45 35.63 -18.52
C ASP A 302 -13.78 34.85 -17.34
N THR A 303 -13.49 33.56 -17.52
CA THR A 303 -12.79 32.64 -16.62
C THR A 303 -11.27 32.72 -16.75
N LEU A 304 -10.70 32.36 -17.92
CA LEU A 304 -9.26 32.40 -18.18
C LEU A 304 -8.83 33.75 -18.77
N GLN A 305 -9.69 34.34 -19.61
CA GLN A 305 -9.59 35.70 -20.16
C GLN A 305 -10.99 36.21 -20.51
N LYS A 306 -11.12 37.52 -20.79
CA LYS A 306 -12.41 38.11 -21.16
C LYS A 306 -12.98 37.56 -22.47
N TRP A 307 -14.30 37.59 -22.63
CA TRP A 307 -14.96 37.26 -23.91
C TRP A 307 -14.29 37.97 -25.11
N ASN A 308 -14.10 37.23 -26.20
CA ASN A 308 -13.35 37.61 -27.41
C ASN A 308 -11.88 38.07 -27.24
N THR A 309 -11.26 37.98 -26.06
CA THR A 309 -9.83 38.35 -25.90
C THR A 309 -8.86 37.15 -26.04
N PRO A 310 -7.67 37.32 -26.66
CA PRO A 310 -6.63 36.31 -26.69
C PRO A 310 -6.00 36.03 -25.31
N ILE A 311 -5.36 34.87 -25.16
CA ILE A 311 -4.78 34.44 -23.89
C ILE A 311 -3.52 35.22 -23.53
N SER A 312 -3.46 35.77 -22.31
CA SER A 312 -2.27 36.49 -21.84
C SER A 312 -1.07 35.56 -21.59
N PRO A 313 0.17 36.07 -21.70
CA PRO A 313 1.38 35.28 -21.46
C PRO A 313 1.44 34.63 -20.07
N GLU A 314 0.88 35.30 -19.06
CA GLU A 314 0.86 34.84 -17.67
C GLU A 314 -0.05 33.63 -17.52
N THR A 315 -1.28 33.69 -18.06
CA THR A 315 -2.21 32.56 -18.03
C THR A 315 -1.66 31.40 -18.86
N ALA A 316 -1.06 31.67 -20.02
CA ALA A 316 -0.38 30.66 -20.84
C ALA A 316 0.79 29.97 -20.10
N ALA A 317 1.58 30.72 -19.33
CA ALA A 317 2.66 30.18 -18.49
C ALA A 317 2.12 29.39 -17.28
N ALA A 318 1.06 29.86 -16.64
CA ALA A 318 0.45 29.19 -15.49
C ALA A 318 -0.25 27.86 -15.89
N LEU A 319 -0.91 27.82 -17.05
CA LEU A 319 -1.43 26.60 -17.67
C LEU A 319 -0.32 25.57 -17.96
N LYS A 320 0.85 26.03 -18.42
CA LYS A 320 2.02 25.16 -18.61
C LYS A 320 2.53 24.63 -17.27
N ALA A 321 2.74 25.50 -16.28
CA ALA A 321 3.22 25.13 -14.95
C ALA A 321 2.31 24.10 -14.26
N SER A 322 0.98 24.24 -14.38
CA SER A 322 -0.01 23.25 -13.93
C SER A 322 0.22 21.87 -14.55
N ASN A 323 0.42 21.82 -15.88
CA ASN A 323 0.69 20.58 -16.62
C ASN A 323 2.06 19.96 -16.34
N ASP A 324 3.10 20.78 -16.22
CA ASP A 324 4.46 20.37 -15.83
C ASP A 324 4.47 19.81 -14.39
N ALA A 325 3.62 20.35 -13.51
CA ALA A 325 3.39 19.86 -12.16
C ALA A 325 2.48 18.62 -12.06
N GLY A 326 2.04 18.06 -13.19
CA GLY A 326 1.34 16.78 -13.31
C GLY A 326 -0.19 16.84 -13.41
N VAL A 327 -0.80 18.03 -13.27
CA VAL A 327 -2.26 18.23 -13.38
C VAL A 327 -2.64 18.34 -14.85
N ARG A 328 -3.51 17.46 -15.37
CA ARG A 328 -4.01 17.67 -16.74
C ARG A 328 -4.92 18.88 -16.75
N THR A 329 -4.57 19.88 -17.54
CA THR A 329 -5.39 21.09 -17.67
C THR A 329 -6.14 21.07 -19.00
N MET A 330 -7.45 21.27 -18.91
CA MET A 330 -8.41 21.22 -20.01
C MET A 330 -9.11 22.58 -20.11
N ILE A 331 -9.33 23.06 -21.33
CA ILE A 331 -10.16 24.25 -21.61
C ILE A 331 -11.47 23.75 -22.23
N LEU A 332 -12.62 24.20 -21.72
CA LEU A 332 -13.97 23.77 -22.12
C LEU A 332 -14.88 24.96 -22.39
N THR A 333 -15.01 25.38 -23.65
CA THR A 333 -15.72 26.61 -24.04
C THR A 333 -16.92 26.33 -24.96
N ASP A 334 -17.85 27.28 -24.96
CA ASP A 334 -18.92 27.37 -25.96
C ASP A 334 -18.41 27.74 -27.36
N ARG A 335 -17.27 28.45 -27.45
CA ARG A 335 -16.67 28.86 -28.72
C ARG A 335 -16.33 27.67 -29.61
N PRO A 336 -16.49 27.80 -30.95
CA PRO A 336 -16.05 26.78 -31.88
C PRO A 336 -14.53 26.82 -32.09
N ASP A 337 -14.00 25.72 -32.63
CA ASP A 337 -12.62 25.61 -33.16
C ASP A 337 -12.50 26.04 -34.63
N VAL A 338 -13.62 26.31 -35.30
CA VAL A 338 -13.72 26.83 -36.66
C VAL A 338 -14.77 27.95 -36.69
N ALA A 339 -14.46 29.10 -37.28
CA ALA A 339 -15.40 30.23 -37.36
C ALA A 339 -16.68 29.82 -38.12
N GLN A 340 -17.85 30.14 -37.56
CA GLN A 340 -19.14 29.83 -38.19
C GLN A 340 -19.62 30.97 -39.10
N LYS A 341 -19.17 32.20 -38.82
CA LYS A 341 -19.40 33.43 -39.57
C LYS A 341 -18.10 34.23 -39.70
N PRO A 342 -17.96 35.07 -40.75
CA PRO A 342 -16.84 36.01 -40.84
C PRO A 342 -16.80 36.92 -39.60
N GLY A 343 -15.68 36.92 -38.88
CA GLY A 343 -15.48 37.69 -37.65
C GLY A 343 -15.68 36.92 -36.33
N ASP A 344 -16.13 35.67 -36.35
CA ASP A 344 -16.19 34.84 -35.13
C ASP A 344 -14.77 34.52 -34.61
N THR A 345 -14.43 34.97 -33.40
CA THR A 345 -13.14 34.66 -32.77
C THR A 345 -13.15 33.25 -32.17
N THR A 346 -12.48 32.29 -32.82
CA THR A 346 -12.45 30.89 -32.35
C THR A 346 -11.64 30.74 -31.05
N ILE A 347 -11.77 29.59 -30.40
CA ILE A 347 -10.85 29.23 -29.32
C ILE A 347 -9.41 29.06 -29.81
N LEU A 348 -9.19 28.68 -31.07
CA LEU A 348 -7.85 28.48 -31.62
C LEU A 348 -7.14 29.83 -31.89
N ASP A 349 -7.88 30.83 -32.37
CA ASP A 349 -7.38 32.21 -32.50
C ASP A 349 -7.05 32.80 -31.13
N SER A 350 -7.92 32.55 -30.14
CA SER A 350 -7.73 33.04 -28.77
C SER A 350 -6.49 32.42 -28.10
N LEU A 351 -6.15 31.18 -28.44
CA LEU A 351 -4.93 30.51 -27.99
C LEU A 351 -3.72 30.75 -28.92
N GLN A 352 -3.86 31.52 -30.01
CA GLN A 352 -2.78 31.78 -30.97
C GLN A 352 -1.49 32.29 -30.31
N PRO A 353 -1.51 33.22 -29.32
CA PRO A 353 -0.30 33.73 -28.67
C PRO A 353 0.53 32.72 -27.88
N MET A 354 -0.02 31.55 -27.53
CA MET A 354 0.72 30.54 -26.77
C MET A 354 1.80 29.88 -27.63
N SER A 355 2.98 29.66 -27.06
CA SER A 355 4.05 28.89 -27.69
C SER A 355 3.64 27.42 -27.88
N ALA A 356 4.29 26.75 -28.83
CA ALA A 356 4.06 25.34 -29.11
C ALA A 356 4.22 24.44 -27.86
N GLU A 357 5.19 24.75 -26.98
CA GLU A 357 5.41 23.97 -25.76
C GLU A 357 4.30 24.18 -24.71
N GLN A 358 3.76 25.41 -24.60
CA GLN A 358 2.61 25.70 -23.74
C GLN A 358 1.35 24.98 -24.27
N LYS A 359 1.09 25.07 -25.59
CA LYS A 359 -0.03 24.39 -26.27
C LYS A 359 0.05 22.86 -26.13
N ALA A 360 1.24 22.28 -26.25
CA ALA A 360 1.47 20.84 -26.14
C ALA A 360 1.07 20.24 -24.77
N GLY A 361 0.80 21.04 -23.73
CA GLY A 361 0.25 20.59 -22.46
C GLY A 361 -1.28 20.44 -22.43
N LEU A 362 -2.01 21.05 -23.36
CA LEU A 362 -3.45 21.27 -23.27
C LEU A 362 -4.31 20.23 -23.99
N ILE A 363 -5.50 20.04 -23.44
CA ILE A 363 -6.68 19.50 -24.13
C ILE A 363 -7.67 20.66 -24.28
N VAL A 364 -8.15 20.92 -25.50
CA VAL A 364 -9.19 21.93 -25.76
C VAL A 364 -10.46 21.21 -26.20
N GLN A 365 -11.57 21.60 -25.60
CA GLN A 365 -12.91 21.17 -25.98
C GLN A 365 -13.74 22.40 -26.39
N SER A 366 -14.01 22.47 -27.68
CA SER A 366 -14.82 23.51 -28.33
C SER A 366 -16.27 23.08 -28.45
N SER A 367 -17.15 24.04 -28.76
CA SER A 367 -18.57 23.81 -29.06
C SER A 367 -19.24 22.95 -27.97
N ARG A 368 -19.16 23.40 -26.71
CA ARG A 368 -19.72 22.74 -25.51
C ARG A 368 -19.13 21.34 -25.23
N GLY A 369 -17.95 21.04 -25.75
CA GLY A 369 -17.29 19.75 -25.57
C GLY A 369 -17.77 18.64 -26.50
N THR A 370 -18.46 18.99 -27.59
CA THR A 370 -18.69 18.07 -28.71
C THR A 370 -17.39 17.72 -29.43
N ARG A 371 -16.44 18.65 -29.53
CA ARG A 371 -15.22 18.53 -30.34
C ARG A 371 -13.98 18.63 -29.47
N THR A 372 -13.10 17.62 -29.52
CA THR A 372 -11.87 17.55 -28.71
C THR A 372 -10.62 17.68 -29.57
N THR A 373 -9.78 18.63 -29.22
CA THR A 373 -8.58 19.04 -29.94
C THR A 373 -7.35 19.00 -29.02
N VAL A 374 -6.23 18.56 -29.57
CA VAL A 374 -4.89 18.58 -28.95
C VAL A 374 -3.90 19.24 -29.89
N PHE A 375 -2.66 19.48 -29.45
CA PHE A 375 -1.68 20.24 -30.22
C PHE A 375 -0.43 19.44 -30.60
N ASN A 376 -0.01 19.60 -31.86
CA ASN A 376 1.23 19.10 -32.44
C ASN A 376 2.46 19.76 -31.79
N ARG A 377 3.67 19.23 -32.08
CA ARG A 377 4.94 19.76 -31.55
C ARG A 377 5.26 21.17 -32.04
N ASP A 378 4.67 21.61 -33.15
CA ASP A 378 4.74 22.98 -33.69
C ASP A 378 3.64 23.91 -33.13
N GLY A 379 2.73 23.40 -32.29
CA GLY A 379 1.61 24.15 -31.73
C GLY A 379 0.38 24.23 -32.66
N SER A 380 0.39 23.56 -33.82
CA SER A 380 -0.80 23.45 -34.68
C SER A 380 -1.85 22.52 -34.06
N ALA A 381 -3.12 22.84 -34.28
CA ALA A 381 -4.26 22.14 -33.68
C ALA A 381 -4.61 20.84 -34.44
N ARG A 382 -4.99 19.79 -33.70
CA ARG A 382 -5.46 18.52 -34.25
C ARG A 382 -6.70 18.04 -33.49
N LEU A 383 -7.84 18.01 -34.19
CA LEU A 383 -9.05 17.32 -33.74
C LEU A 383 -8.75 15.82 -33.59
N ILE A 384 -9.13 15.23 -32.46
CA ILE A 384 -8.97 13.80 -32.15
C ILE A 384 -10.30 13.09 -31.85
N ASP A 385 -11.36 13.85 -31.58
CA ASP A 385 -12.70 13.33 -31.30
C ASP A 385 -13.76 14.36 -31.70
N SER A 386 -14.84 13.93 -32.35
CA SER A 386 -16.05 14.71 -32.55
C SER A 386 -17.27 13.84 -32.22
N ASN A 387 -18.12 14.37 -31.36
CA ASN A 387 -19.39 13.78 -30.97
C ASN A 387 -20.47 14.53 -31.74
N ASP A 388 -20.86 13.98 -32.89
CA ASP A 388 -21.87 14.54 -33.78
C ASP A 388 -23.26 14.30 -33.17
N VAL A 389 -23.56 15.07 -32.11
CA VAL A 389 -24.83 15.03 -31.41
C VAL A 389 -25.86 15.80 -32.24
N SER A 390 -26.93 15.11 -32.63
CA SER A 390 -28.10 15.72 -33.26
C SER A 390 -29.42 15.20 -32.70
N TRP A 391 -30.51 15.92 -32.95
CA TRP A 391 -31.87 15.39 -32.77
C TRP A 391 -32.14 14.28 -33.78
N THR A 392 -32.63 13.14 -33.30
CA THR A 392 -33.32 12.13 -34.11
C THR A 392 -34.71 12.63 -34.50
N GLU A 393 -35.31 12.12 -35.58
CA GLU A 393 -36.67 12.52 -35.98
C GLU A 393 -37.69 12.23 -34.87
N SER A 394 -37.54 11.12 -34.12
CA SER A 394 -38.37 10.82 -32.95
C SER A 394 -38.27 11.86 -31.83
N GLU A 395 -37.08 12.42 -31.58
CA GLU A 395 -36.93 13.51 -30.62
C GLU A 395 -37.54 14.81 -31.16
N LYS A 396 -37.38 15.11 -32.46
CA LYS A 396 -38.02 16.30 -33.06
C LYS A 396 -39.54 16.22 -32.98
N THR A 397 -40.15 15.07 -33.28
CA THR A 397 -41.60 14.87 -33.12
C THR A 397 -42.02 15.10 -31.68
N ALA A 398 -41.39 14.44 -30.72
CA ALA A 398 -41.74 14.60 -29.30
C ALA A 398 -41.52 16.02 -28.76
N ILE A 399 -40.50 16.76 -29.25
CA ILE A 399 -40.31 18.19 -28.96
C ILE A 399 -41.42 19.04 -29.58
N THR A 400 -41.81 18.76 -30.83
CA THR A 400 -42.88 19.48 -31.54
C THR A 400 -44.24 19.25 -30.87
N ASP A 401 -44.54 18.03 -30.46
CA ASP A 401 -45.76 17.68 -29.73
C ASP A 401 -45.79 18.37 -28.35
N ALA A 402 -44.69 18.32 -27.60
CA ALA A 402 -44.58 19.02 -26.31
C ALA A 402 -44.76 20.53 -26.49
N ALA A 403 -44.24 21.10 -27.57
CA ALA A 403 -44.44 22.49 -27.93
C ALA A 403 -45.86 22.82 -28.42
N ALA A 404 -46.61 21.84 -28.94
CA ALA A 404 -48.04 22.01 -29.24
C ALA A 404 -48.84 22.22 -27.95
N VAL A 405 -48.59 21.42 -26.90
CA VAL A 405 -49.16 21.63 -25.54
C VAL A 405 -48.81 23.03 -25.01
N MET A 406 -47.58 23.49 -25.25
CA MET A 406 -47.17 24.85 -24.90
C MET A 406 -47.87 25.95 -25.72
N ALA A 407 -48.38 25.65 -26.93
CA ALA A 407 -49.10 26.60 -27.76
C ALA A 407 -50.50 26.91 -27.20
N GLU A 408 -51.15 25.89 -26.66
CA GLU A 408 -52.46 26.00 -26.01
C GLU A 408 -52.38 26.81 -24.71
N ARG A 409 -51.31 26.60 -23.91
CA ARG A 409 -51.16 27.20 -22.59
C ARG A 409 -50.51 28.60 -22.57
N TYR A 410 -49.58 28.88 -23.48
CA TYR A 410 -48.79 30.13 -23.50
C TYR A 410 -48.87 30.93 -24.81
N GLY A 411 -49.68 30.47 -25.76
CA GLY A 411 -49.87 31.09 -27.08
C GLY A 411 -48.99 30.48 -28.18
N LYS A 412 -49.43 30.68 -29.43
CA LYS A 412 -48.67 30.28 -30.62
C LYS A 412 -47.39 31.11 -30.74
N PRO A 413 -46.26 30.52 -31.16
CA PRO A 413 -45.00 31.25 -31.36
C PRO A 413 -45.05 32.09 -32.65
N SER A 414 -44.31 33.20 -32.68
CA SER A 414 -43.99 33.88 -33.95
C SER A 414 -42.84 33.19 -34.70
N ARG A 415 -41.93 32.53 -33.97
CA ARG A 415 -40.79 31.77 -34.52
C ARG A 415 -40.55 30.49 -33.72
N GLU A 416 -40.40 29.40 -34.45
CA GLU A 416 -40.01 28.09 -33.93
C GLU A 416 -38.96 27.46 -34.88
N GLU A 417 -37.87 26.93 -34.33
CA GLU A 417 -36.69 26.55 -35.11
C GLU A 417 -35.89 25.41 -34.47
N PHE A 418 -35.60 24.38 -35.26
CA PHE A 418 -34.62 23.34 -34.94
C PHE A 418 -33.28 23.65 -35.61
N THR A 419 -32.18 23.54 -34.86
CA THR A 419 -30.85 23.32 -35.44
C THR A 419 -30.51 21.83 -35.37
N ALA A 420 -29.26 21.45 -35.65
CA ALA A 420 -28.82 20.07 -35.44
C ALA A 420 -29.06 19.57 -34.01
N TYR A 421 -28.83 20.41 -32.99
CA TYR A 421 -28.83 20.04 -31.57
C TYR A 421 -29.51 21.02 -30.61
N THR A 422 -30.01 22.16 -31.09
CA THR A 422 -30.88 23.05 -30.30
C THR A 422 -32.29 23.05 -30.85
N TYR A 423 -33.23 23.40 -29.99
CA TYR A 423 -34.57 23.83 -30.38
C TYR A 423 -34.85 25.19 -29.72
N PHE A 424 -35.44 26.09 -30.49
CA PHE A 424 -35.76 27.46 -30.10
C PHE A 424 -37.21 27.75 -30.44
N ARG A 425 -37.92 28.44 -29.55
CA ARG A 425 -39.30 28.84 -29.76
C ARG A 425 -39.63 30.11 -28.99
N THR A 426 -40.28 31.08 -29.64
CA THR A 426 -40.80 32.27 -28.93
C THR A 426 -42.11 32.00 -28.21
N LEU A 427 -42.41 32.83 -27.22
CA LEU A 427 -43.66 32.87 -26.48
C LEU A 427 -44.38 34.19 -26.78
N ARG A 428 -45.66 34.32 -26.42
CA ARG A 428 -46.40 35.58 -26.63
C ARG A 428 -45.66 36.77 -26.00
N LEU A 429 -45.70 37.92 -26.68
CA LEU A 429 -45.20 39.19 -26.16
C LEU A 429 -45.89 39.54 -24.82
N GLY A 430 -45.16 40.20 -23.92
CA GLY A 430 -45.71 40.69 -22.64
C GLY A 430 -45.79 39.67 -21.49
N LEU A 431 -45.36 38.41 -21.67
CA LEU A 431 -45.18 37.50 -20.53
C LEU A 431 -44.16 38.05 -19.52
N SER A 432 -44.45 37.88 -18.24
CA SER A 432 -43.51 38.13 -17.16
C SER A 432 -42.36 37.11 -17.15
N LYS A 433 -41.29 37.44 -16.40
CA LYS A 433 -40.19 36.50 -16.11
C LYS A 433 -40.71 35.22 -15.43
N ALA A 434 -41.64 35.35 -14.49
CA ALA A 434 -42.21 34.22 -13.75
C ALA A 434 -43.04 33.30 -14.66
N GLU A 435 -43.88 33.85 -15.55
CA GLU A 435 -44.59 33.05 -16.55
C GLU A 435 -43.62 32.38 -17.54
N THR A 436 -42.53 33.06 -17.93
CA THR A 436 -41.51 32.51 -18.83
C THR A 436 -40.71 31.37 -18.18
N GLU A 437 -40.42 31.46 -16.89
CA GLU A 437 -39.77 30.39 -16.12
C GLU A 437 -40.75 29.24 -15.83
N ALA A 438 -42.02 29.52 -15.57
CA ALA A 438 -43.08 28.50 -15.47
C ALA A 438 -43.32 27.77 -16.81
N ALA A 439 -43.25 28.49 -17.94
CA ALA A 439 -43.33 27.90 -19.27
C ALA A 439 -42.13 26.99 -19.56
N ALA A 440 -40.92 27.39 -19.15
CA ALA A 440 -39.74 26.54 -19.28
C ALA A 440 -39.88 25.25 -18.47
N ALA A 441 -40.34 25.34 -17.21
CA ALA A 441 -40.61 24.17 -16.37
C ALA A 441 -41.67 23.25 -16.98
N ALA A 442 -42.81 23.81 -17.44
CA ALA A 442 -43.89 23.04 -18.06
C ALA A 442 -43.43 22.29 -19.32
N LEU A 443 -42.63 22.93 -20.19
CA LEU A 443 -42.05 22.24 -21.35
C LEU A 443 -41.02 21.19 -20.93
N GLN A 444 -40.23 21.42 -19.88
CA GLN A 444 -39.25 20.44 -19.41
C GLN A 444 -39.93 19.19 -18.84
N ASP A 445 -41.01 19.34 -18.07
CA ASP A 445 -41.76 18.21 -17.55
C ASP A 445 -42.47 17.44 -18.68
N GLU A 446 -43.03 18.13 -19.69
CA GLU A 446 -43.68 17.49 -20.84
C GLU A 446 -42.68 16.84 -21.83
N LEU A 447 -41.44 17.30 -21.89
CA LEU A 447 -40.36 16.58 -22.59
C LEU A 447 -39.93 15.33 -21.81
N LYS A 448 -39.92 15.41 -20.48
CA LYS A 448 -39.54 14.33 -19.59
C LYS A 448 -40.58 13.20 -19.56
N THR A 449 -41.88 13.50 -19.62
CA THR A 449 -42.95 12.48 -19.82
C THR A 449 -42.78 11.75 -21.16
N ARG A 450 -42.20 12.43 -22.16
CA ARG A 450 -41.86 11.89 -23.50
C ARG A 450 -40.45 11.28 -23.59
N GLY A 451 -39.74 11.14 -22.46
CA GLY A 451 -38.43 10.50 -22.39
C GLY A 451 -37.23 11.36 -22.82
N ILE A 452 -37.39 12.67 -22.95
CA ILE A 452 -36.34 13.62 -23.33
C ILE A 452 -35.89 14.42 -22.09
N ASP A 453 -34.84 13.94 -21.41
CA ASP A 453 -34.24 14.64 -20.27
C ASP A 453 -33.25 15.73 -20.74
N VAL A 454 -33.78 16.92 -21.02
CA VAL A 454 -33.02 18.11 -21.44
C VAL A 454 -33.46 19.35 -20.66
N GLU A 455 -32.49 20.21 -20.35
CA GLU A 455 -32.75 21.47 -19.62
C GLU A 455 -33.41 22.49 -20.56
N VAL A 456 -34.62 22.94 -20.22
CA VAL A 456 -35.32 23.99 -20.94
C VAL A 456 -35.03 25.33 -20.27
N ILE A 457 -34.51 26.27 -21.04
CA ILE A 457 -34.12 27.59 -20.59
C ILE A 457 -35.09 28.62 -21.16
N GLY A 458 -36.02 29.08 -20.32
CA GLY A 458 -36.83 30.27 -20.58
C GLY A 458 -36.01 31.53 -20.45
N ARG A 459 -36.16 32.47 -21.39
CA ARG A 459 -35.33 33.66 -21.50
C ARG A 459 -36.18 34.89 -21.83
N MET A 460 -36.12 35.87 -20.94
CA MET A 460 -36.51 37.25 -21.26
C MET A 460 -35.53 37.84 -22.28
N PRO A 461 -36.00 38.65 -23.23
CA PRO A 461 -35.16 39.30 -24.24
C PRO A 461 -34.49 40.56 -23.65
N LYS A 462 -33.87 41.40 -24.50
CA LYS A 462 -33.27 42.66 -24.06
C LYS A 462 -34.31 43.78 -23.93
N ASP A 463 -35.20 43.90 -24.91
CA ASP A 463 -36.29 44.88 -24.89
C ASP A 463 -37.63 44.15 -24.72
N VAL A 464 -38.10 44.05 -23.48
CA VAL A 464 -39.31 43.31 -23.11
C VAL A 464 -40.59 43.92 -23.71
N GLN A 465 -40.53 45.14 -24.27
CA GLN A 465 -41.66 45.79 -24.95
C GLN A 465 -41.70 45.51 -26.46
N LYS A 466 -40.57 45.08 -27.07
CA LYS A 466 -40.46 44.89 -28.52
C LYS A 466 -40.18 43.44 -28.92
N ASP A 467 -39.36 42.75 -28.14
CA ASP A 467 -38.93 41.38 -28.41
C ASP A 467 -39.83 40.39 -27.65
N GLU A 468 -40.06 39.20 -28.22
CA GLU A 468 -40.73 38.11 -27.53
C GLU A 468 -39.77 37.37 -26.56
N PRO A 469 -40.24 36.98 -25.34
CA PRO A 469 -39.54 35.99 -24.54
C PRO A 469 -39.54 34.63 -25.24
N TYR A 470 -38.57 33.78 -24.94
CA TYR A 470 -38.39 32.53 -25.67
C TYR A 470 -37.95 31.36 -24.80
N LEU A 471 -38.34 30.16 -25.20
CA LEU A 471 -37.82 28.90 -24.70
C LEU A 471 -36.68 28.44 -25.60
N SER A 472 -35.63 27.90 -24.99
CA SER A 472 -34.48 27.34 -25.69
C SER A 472 -34.00 26.10 -24.97
N LEU A 473 -33.74 25.03 -25.70
CA LEU A 473 -33.20 23.78 -25.17
C LEU A 473 -32.11 23.23 -26.09
N SER A 474 -31.18 22.47 -25.52
CA SER A 474 -29.95 22.07 -26.20
C SER A 474 -29.56 20.65 -25.80
N LYS A 475 -29.44 19.75 -26.79
CA LYS A 475 -28.91 18.39 -26.61
C LYS A 475 -27.43 18.38 -26.25
N ILE A 476 -26.73 19.50 -26.42
CA ILE A 476 -25.33 19.68 -26.03
C ILE A 476 -25.17 20.73 -24.93
N ASP A 477 -24.33 20.43 -23.94
CA ASP A 477 -23.94 21.32 -22.87
C ASP A 477 -22.54 20.96 -22.37
N LYS A 478 -21.94 21.83 -21.53
CA LYS A 478 -20.61 21.58 -20.96
C LYS A 478 -20.55 20.30 -20.09
N SER A 479 -21.70 19.72 -19.68
CA SER A 479 -21.73 18.45 -18.94
C SER A 479 -21.26 17.27 -19.79
N ILE A 480 -21.53 17.28 -21.10
CA ILE A 480 -21.01 16.27 -22.06
C ILE A 480 -19.48 16.32 -22.07
N GLY A 481 -18.89 17.51 -22.22
CA GLY A 481 -17.44 17.67 -22.29
C GLY A 481 -16.70 17.18 -21.04
N VAL A 482 -17.24 17.50 -19.85
CA VAL A 482 -16.71 17.01 -18.57
C VAL A 482 -16.86 15.49 -18.46
N ARG A 483 -18.01 14.89 -18.81
CA ARG A 483 -18.20 13.43 -18.80
C ARG A 483 -17.24 12.74 -19.79
N TRP A 484 -17.10 13.28 -20.99
CA TRP A 484 -16.19 12.76 -22.02
C TRP A 484 -14.76 12.78 -21.51
N THR A 485 -14.27 13.91 -21.00
CA THR A 485 -12.85 14.01 -20.61
C THR A 485 -12.55 13.19 -19.37
N ARG A 486 -13.45 13.13 -18.38
CA ARG A 486 -13.27 12.24 -17.22
C ARG A 486 -13.20 10.78 -17.63
N SER A 487 -13.98 10.32 -18.61
CA SER A 487 -13.94 8.93 -19.08
C SER A 487 -12.82 8.63 -20.09
N ASN A 488 -12.39 9.63 -20.88
CA ASN A 488 -11.43 9.49 -21.98
C ASN A 488 -10.07 10.16 -21.75
N LEU A 489 -9.74 10.66 -20.55
CA LEU A 489 -8.46 11.34 -20.30
C LEU A 489 -7.25 10.48 -20.70
N ALA A 490 -7.30 9.17 -20.45
CA ALA A 490 -6.23 8.25 -20.87
C ALA A 490 -6.17 8.08 -22.41
N PHE A 491 -7.28 8.19 -23.13
CA PHE A 491 -7.28 8.24 -24.60
C PHE A 491 -6.66 9.57 -25.07
N ALA A 492 -7.08 10.70 -24.51
CA ALA A 492 -6.52 12.01 -24.84
C ALA A 492 -5.01 12.10 -24.55
N GLU A 493 -4.52 11.62 -23.39
CA GLU A 493 -3.08 11.57 -23.07
C GLU A 493 -2.29 10.74 -24.09
N ARG A 494 -2.80 9.57 -24.51
CA ARG A 494 -2.15 8.73 -25.53
C ARG A 494 -2.15 9.39 -26.91
N MET A 495 -3.24 10.07 -27.28
CA MET A 495 -3.34 10.83 -28.53
C MET A 495 -2.38 12.03 -28.53
N MET A 496 -2.25 12.76 -27.41
CA MET A 496 -1.23 13.81 -27.25
C MET A 496 0.18 13.25 -27.40
N ASP A 497 0.48 12.08 -26.83
CA ASP A 497 1.80 11.44 -26.96
C ASP A 497 2.07 11.01 -28.42
N ALA A 498 1.09 10.43 -29.10
CA ALA A 498 1.17 10.05 -30.52
C ALA A 498 1.38 11.26 -31.44
N VAL A 499 0.68 12.37 -31.15
CA VAL A 499 0.79 13.66 -31.82
C VAL A 499 2.18 14.29 -31.60
N LYS A 500 2.72 14.23 -30.37
CA LYS A 500 4.09 14.73 -30.07
C LYS A 500 5.21 13.95 -30.74
N LEU A 501 4.98 12.67 -31.06
CA LEU A 501 5.89 11.85 -31.86
C LEU A 501 5.79 12.12 -33.37
N GLY A 502 4.95 13.07 -33.81
CA GLY A 502 4.84 13.46 -35.22
C GLY A 502 4.14 12.42 -36.09
N LEU A 503 3.32 11.54 -35.51
CA LEU A 503 2.61 10.52 -36.28
C LEU A 503 1.54 11.16 -37.18
N SER A 504 1.52 10.75 -38.45
CA SER A 504 0.62 11.32 -39.46
C SER A 504 -0.85 10.95 -39.20
N GLY A 505 -1.80 11.74 -39.75
CA GLY A 505 -3.25 11.57 -39.53
C GLY A 505 -3.74 10.13 -39.67
N ARG A 506 -3.34 9.44 -40.74
CA ARG A 506 -3.68 8.02 -40.99
C ARG A 506 -3.21 7.07 -39.88
N TRP A 507 -2.09 7.37 -39.22
CA TRP A 507 -1.62 6.61 -38.05
C TRP A 507 -2.37 7.02 -36.77
N LEU A 508 -2.66 8.31 -36.59
CA LEU A 508 -3.47 8.80 -35.47
C LEU A 508 -4.88 8.20 -35.48
N GLU A 509 -5.53 8.09 -36.64
CA GLU A 509 -6.85 7.46 -36.81
C GLU A 509 -6.82 5.96 -36.43
N ARG A 510 -5.82 5.22 -36.90
CA ARG A 510 -5.60 3.81 -36.54
C ARG A 510 -5.32 3.64 -35.05
N LEU A 511 -4.47 4.49 -34.48
CA LEU A 511 -4.16 4.49 -33.06
C LEU A 511 -5.35 4.91 -32.20
N ALA A 512 -6.19 5.84 -32.64
CA ALA A 512 -7.41 6.22 -31.93
C ALA A 512 -8.36 5.02 -31.80
N GLY A 513 -8.56 4.26 -32.87
CA GLY A 513 -9.33 3.01 -32.85
C GLY A 513 -8.77 1.94 -31.91
N LEU A 514 -7.44 1.89 -31.72
CA LEU A 514 -6.79 1.02 -30.73
C LEU A 514 -6.90 1.58 -29.30
N PHE A 515 -6.64 2.86 -29.10
CA PHE A 515 -6.62 3.52 -27.79
C PHE A 515 -8.01 3.63 -27.15
N ARG A 516 -9.09 3.72 -27.96
CA ARG A 516 -10.49 3.60 -27.48
C ARG A 516 -10.83 2.18 -27.00
N ARG A 517 -10.13 1.14 -27.48
CA ARG A 517 -10.29 -0.26 -27.03
C ARG A 517 -9.46 -0.59 -25.79
N LEU A 518 -8.41 0.19 -25.50
CA LEU A 518 -7.59 0.04 -24.30
C LEU A 518 -8.29 0.70 -23.10
N PRO A 519 -8.68 -0.06 -22.05
CA PRO A 519 -9.51 0.45 -20.97
C PRO A 519 -8.89 1.70 -20.32
N SER A 520 -9.68 2.77 -20.25
CA SER A 520 -9.42 3.93 -19.42
C SER A 520 -9.96 3.69 -18.02
N ARG A 521 -9.25 4.16 -17.00
CA ARG A 521 -9.84 4.38 -15.69
C ARG A 521 -10.45 5.79 -15.71
N PRO A 522 -11.76 5.96 -15.45
CA PRO A 522 -12.33 7.29 -15.42
C PRO A 522 -11.75 8.09 -14.25
N VAL A 523 -11.54 9.39 -14.45
CA VAL A 523 -11.12 10.31 -13.39
C VAL A 523 -12.26 10.46 -12.39
N ALA A 524 -11.98 10.16 -11.13
CA ALA A 524 -12.96 10.25 -10.06
C ALA A 524 -13.40 11.73 -9.86
N ALA A 525 -14.61 11.97 -9.37
CA ALA A 525 -15.14 13.33 -9.30
C ALA A 525 -14.34 14.19 -8.31
N GLU A 526 -14.01 13.62 -7.15
CA GLU A 526 -13.11 14.16 -6.13
C GLU A 526 -11.64 14.30 -6.58
N LYS A 527 -11.33 13.86 -7.81
CA LYS A 527 -10.06 14.08 -8.52
C LYS A 527 -10.17 15.04 -9.71
N THR A 528 -11.33 15.64 -9.89
CA THR A 528 -11.61 16.69 -10.87
C THR A 528 -11.75 18.03 -10.16
N LEU A 529 -11.10 19.05 -10.69
CA LEU A 529 -11.35 20.46 -10.37
C LEU A 529 -12.09 21.09 -11.54
N ILE A 530 -13.12 21.88 -11.26
CA ILE A 530 -13.87 22.67 -12.23
C ILE A 530 -13.69 24.15 -11.86
N VAL A 531 -13.39 24.97 -12.85
CA VAL A 531 -13.29 26.43 -12.74
C VAL A 531 -14.09 27.04 -13.89
N GLY A 532 -14.95 27.99 -13.56
CA GLY A 532 -15.82 28.68 -14.51
C GLY A 532 -16.17 30.07 -13.97
N ASP A 533 -16.81 30.89 -14.79
CA ASP A 533 -17.13 32.26 -14.41
C ASP A 533 -18.17 32.20 -13.28
N GLN A 534 -19.36 31.71 -13.57
CA GLN A 534 -20.48 31.70 -12.67
C GLN A 534 -21.06 30.29 -12.57
N PHE A 535 -21.73 29.98 -11.48
CA PHE A 535 -22.46 28.72 -11.34
C PHE A 535 -23.91 28.98 -10.92
N PHE A 536 -24.45 30.14 -11.32
CA PHE A 536 -25.72 30.68 -10.83
C PHE A 536 -26.63 31.22 -11.96
N GLY A 537 -27.93 30.91 -11.90
CA GLY A 537 -28.94 31.46 -12.81
C GLY A 537 -29.01 30.83 -14.21
N ALA A 538 -30.13 31.06 -14.90
CA ALA A 538 -30.50 30.38 -16.14
C ALA A 538 -29.71 30.82 -17.41
N LYS A 539 -28.85 31.84 -17.31
CA LYS A 539 -28.00 32.30 -18.43
C LYS A 539 -26.63 31.63 -18.48
N VAL A 540 -26.25 30.89 -17.44
CA VAL A 540 -24.87 30.50 -17.16
C VAL A 540 -24.62 29.03 -17.51
N THR A 541 -23.74 28.79 -18.48
CA THR A 541 -23.40 27.46 -19.01
C THR A 541 -22.63 26.57 -18.05
N ASP A 542 -21.94 27.17 -17.09
CA ASP A 542 -20.86 26.53 -16.34
C ASP A 542 -21.39 25.71 -15.16
N ARG A 543 -22.62 26.03 -14.72
CA ARG A 543 -23.48 25.15 -13.91
C ARG A 543 -23.59 23.73 -14.49
N ASN A 544 -23.47 23.56 -15.81
CA ASN A 544 -23.55 22.25 -16.44
C ASN A 544 -22.21 21.50 -16.43
N MET A 545 -21.06 22.17 -16.22
CA MET A 545 -19.79 21.48 -15.99
C MET A 545 -19.88 20.57 -14.75
N THR A 546 -20.49 21.05 -13.66
CA THR A 546 -20.61 20.28 -12.40
C THR A 546 -21.59 19.10 -12.53
N LYS A 547 -22.63 19.20 -13.37
CA LYS A 547 -23.48 18.06 -13.77
C LYS A 547 -22.67 16.93 -14.43
N GLY A 548 -21.52 17.23 -15.03
CA GLY A 548 -20.61 16.22 -15.59
C GLY A 548 -19.65 15.58 -14.55
N ALA A 549 -19.55 16.15 -13.35
CA ALA A 549 -18.72 15.64 -12.26
C ALA A 549 -19.33 15.96 -10.87
N PRO A 550 -20.47 15.36 -10.51
CA PRO A 550 -21.07 15.55 -9.18
C PRO A 550 -20.07 15.15 -8.09
N GLY A 551 -19.82 16.04 -7.14
CA GLY A 551 -18.81 15.90 -6.08
C GLY A 551 -17.41 16.45 -6.42
N ALA A 552 -17.16 16.91 -7.65
CA ALA A 552 -15.93 17.64 -7.98
C ALA A 552 -15.83 18.96 -7.19
N LEU A 553 -14.62 19.43 -6.95
CA LEU A 553 -14.41 20.78 -6.41
C LEU A 553 -14.69 21.78 -7.53
N ALA A 554 -15.64 22.69 -7.31
CA ALA A 554 -16.01 23.73 -8.28
C ALA A 554 -15.67 25.11 -7.72
N LEU A 555 -14.97 25.93 -8.51
CA LEU A 555 -14.57 27.29 -8.12
C LEU A 555 -15.14 28.32 -9.11
N SER A 556 -16.02 29.19 -8.63
CA SER A 556 -16.47 30.38 -9.35
C SER A 556 -15.42 31.48 -9.24
N VAL A 557 -15.08 32.09 -10.37
CA VAL A 557 -14.26 33.30 -10.45
C VAL A 557 -15.05 34.51 -10.99
N GLY A 558 -16.37 34.41 -11.12
CA GLY A 558 -17.27 35.47 -11.59
C GLY A 558 -18.20 36.01 -10.50
N GLY A 559 -17.94 35.66 -9.23
CA GLY A 559 -18.64 36.18 -8.07
C GLY A 559 -19.96 35.48 -7.69
N THR A 560 -20.41 34.45 -8.41
CA THR A 560 -21.72 33.80 -8.14
C THR A 560 -21.74 32.27 -8.27
N ALA A 561 -22.49 31.59 -7.40
CA ALA A 561 -22.70 30.14 -7.46
C ALA A 561 -24.03 29.69 -6.79
N ASP A 562 -24.67 28.66 -7.35
CA ASP A 562 -25.90 28.04 -6.83
C ASP A 562 -25.59 27.17 -5.58
N PRO A 563 -26.17 27.48 -4.40
CA PRO A 563 -25.92 26.76 -3.13
C PRO A 563 -26.37 25.29 -3.16
N ARG A 564 -27.19 24.89 -4.14
CA ARG A 564 -27.63 23.50 -4.34
C ARG A 564 -26.55 22.63 -5.00
N ILE A 565 -25.51 23.22 -5.58
CA ILE A 565 -24.34 22.48 -6.08
C ILE A 565 -23.47 22.10 -4.87
N ASP A 566 -23.09 20.83 -4.77
CA ASP A 566 -22.16 20.38 -3.73
C ASP A 566 -20.72 20.79 -4.07
N ASN A 567 -19.94 21.11 -3.03
CA ASN A 567 -18.49 21.38 -3.16
C ASN A 567 -18.15 22.56 -4.09
N VAL A 568 -19.07 23.52 -4.28
CA VAL A 568 -18.84 24.79 -5.01
C VAL A 568 -18.49 25.94 -4.07
N PHE A 569 -17.48 26.73 -4.43
CA PHE A 569 -17.05 27.92 -3.70
C PHE A 569 -16.87 29.09 -4.66
N VAL A 570 -17.23 30.30 -4.22
CA VAL A 570 -16.94 31.53 -4.95
C VAL A 570 -15.63 32.11 -4.42
N LEU A 571 -14.66 32.39 -5.27
CA LEU A 571 -13.41 33.06 -4.86
C LEU A 571 -13.59 34.58 -4.76
N PRO A 572 -12.82 35.28 -3.90
CA PRO A 572 -12.82 36.74 -3.81
C PRO A 572 -12.04 37.45 -4.93
N GLU A 573 -11.32 36.69 -5.78
CA GLU A 573 -10.56 37.19 -6.92
C GLU A 573 -11.28 36.80 -8.21
N ASN A 574 -11.56 37.78 -9.08
CA ASN A 574 -12.41 37.58 -10.24
C ASN A 574 -11.65 37.32 -11.56
N GLY A 575 -12.30 36.59 -12.47
CA GLY A 575 -11.90 36.17 -13.79
C GLY A 575 -10.48 35.62 -13.87
N ALA A 576 -9.72 36.12 -14.85
CA ALA A 576 -8.34 35.75 -15.10
C ALA A 576 -7.44 35.83 -13.85
N ALA A 577 -7.69 36.75 -12.90
CA ALA A 577 -6.91 36.85 -11.67
C ALA A 577 -7.17 35.67 -10.72
N GLY A 578 -8.45 35.32 -10.47
CA GLY A 578 -8.81 34.13 -9.68
C GLY A 578 -8.29 32.85 -10.33
N SER A 579 -8.42 32.73 -11.65
CA SER A 579 -7.86 31.61 -12.42
C SER A 579 -6.33 31.53 -12.34
N LEU A 580 -5.61 32.66 -12.37
CA LEU A 580 -4.17 32.72 -12.17
C LEU A 580 -3.75 32.28 -10.77
N SER A 581 -4.50 32.65 -9.72
CA SER A 581 -4.27 32.16 -8.35
C SER A 581 -4.49 30.66 -8.21
N ILE A 582 -5.54 30.10 -8.85
CA ILE A 582 -5.78 28.66 -8.92
C ILE A 582 -4.64 27.96 -9.68
N LEU A 583 -4.32 28.40 -10.89
CA LEU A 583 -3.24 27.83 -11.71
C LEU A 583 -1.88 27.96 -11.04
N GLY A 584 -1.63 29.03 -10.27
CA GLY A 584 -0.47 29.20 -9.41
C GLY A 584 -0.39 28.14 -8.31
N ALA A 585 -1.50 27.82 -7.63
CA ALA A 585 -1.55 26.72 -6.66
C ALA A 585 -1.33 25.34 -7.31
N LEU A 586 -1.90 25.11 -8.50
CA LEU A 586 -1.70 23.87 -9.27
C LEU A 586 -0.26 23.75 -9.81
N GLY A 587 0.35 24.84 -10.24
CA GLY A 587 1.70 24.90 -10.81
C GLY A 587 2.83 24.89 -9.78
N ARG A 588 2.60 25.42 -8.56
CA ARG A 588 3.58 25.39 -7.46
C ARG A 588 4.09 23.96 -7.23
N ALA A 589 5.38 23.75 -7.45
CA ALA A 589 6.01 22.48 -7.11
C ALA A 589 5.88 22.25 -5.61
N VAL A 590 5.19 21.17 -5.21
CA VAL A 590 5.13 20.78 -3.79
C VAL A 590 6.56 20.46 -3.36
N PRO A 591 7.11 21.11 -2.33
CA PRO A 591 8.42 20.76 -1.82
C PRO A 591 8.43 19.27 -1.47
N SER A 592 9.27 18.51 -2.17
CA SER A 592 9.28 17.05 -2.06
C SER A 592 9.77 16.67 -0.66
N GLU A 593 8.84 16.41 0.27
CA GLU A 593 9.13 15.86 1.60
C GLU A 593 10.02 14.60 1.50
N MET A 594 9.95 13.89 0.36
CA MET A 594 10.92 12.87 -0.02
C MET A 594 12.25 13.52 -0.43
N ASN A 595 13.29 13.32 0.40
CA ASN A 595 14.67 13.64 0.03
C ASN A 595 15.16 12.61 -0.99
N LYS A 596 14.99 12.93 -2.29
CA LYS A 596 15.33 12.05 -3.43
C LYS A 596 16.77 11.50 -3.35
N LYS A 597 17.75 12.33 -2.98
CA LYS A 597 19.16 11.91 -2.84
C LYS A 597 19.32 10.86 -1.73
N ALA A 598 18.70 11.10 -0.57
CA ALA A 598 18.79 10.20 0.57
C ALA A 598 18.04 8.89 0.34
N VAL A 599 16.87 8.92 -0.32
CA VAL A 599 16.12 7.71 -0.68
C VAL A 599 16.86 6.89 -1.73
N LEU A 600 17.36 7.49 -2.81
CA LEU A 600 18.20 6.80 -3.79
C LEU A 600 19.44 6.19 -3.12
N GLY A 601 20.10 6.95 -2.25
CA GLY A 601 21.22 6.47 -1.45
C GLY A 601 20.85 5.29 -0.54
N LEU A 602 19.70 5.35 0.15
CA LEU A 602 19.18 4.24 0.94
C LEU A 602 19.02 2.98 0.10
N PHE A 603 18.43 3.11 -1.10
CA PHE A 603 18.28 1.98 -2.02
C PHE A 603 19.64 1.43 -2.44
N SER A 604 20.56 2.25 -2.93
CA SER A 604 21.89 1.80 -3.38
C SER A 604 22.71 1.15 -2.26
N SER A 605 22.78 1.78 -1.08
CA SER A 605 23.53 1.25 0.06
C SER A 605 22.90 -0.03 0.60
N ARG A 606 21.56 -0.10 0.68
CA ARG A 606 20.84 -1.29 1.12
C ARG A 606 20.95 -2.42 0.10
N THR A 607 20.96 -2.14 -1.20
CA THR A 607 21.19 -3.15 -2.25
C THR A 607 22.54 -3.84 -2.08
N ALA A 608 23.63 -3.09 -1.97
CA ALA A 608 24.96 -3.66 -1.75
C ALA A 608 25.09 -4.37 -0.38
N SER A 609 24.49 -3.80 0.67
CA SER A 609 24.47 -4.39 2.02
C SER A 609 23.71 -5.73 2.08
N ILE A 610 22.61 -5.87 1.33
CA ILE A 610 21.83 -7.09 1.19
C ILE A 610 22.57 -8.11 0.34
N ALA A 611 23.12 -7.71 -0.80
CA ALA A 611 23.90 -8.60 -1.67
C ALA A 611 25.03 -9.30 -0.90
N SER A 612 25.78 -8.51 -0.13
CA SER A 612 26.85 -9.01 0.73
C SER A 612 26.34 -9.85 1.91
N PHE A 613 25.18 -9.49 2.49
CA PHE A 613 24.56 -10.26 3.57
C PHE A 613 24.10 -11.65 3.12
N ILE A 614 23.57 -11.77 1.90
CA ILE A 614 23.20 -13.05 1.28
C ILE A 614 24.43 -13.94 1.13
N LEU A 615 25.51 -13.39 0.57
CA LEU A 615 26.78 -14.09 0.39
C LEU A 615 27.34 -14.61 1.72
N THR A 616 27.36 -13.78 2.78
CA THR A 616 27.75 -14.23 4.12
C THR A 616 26.77 -15.21 4.77
N GLY A 617 25.47 -15.10 4.46
CA GLY A 617 24.44 -16.00 4.98
C GLY A 617 24.50 -17.40 4.39
N ILE A 618 24.92 -17.52 3.12
CA ILE A 618 25.23 -18.81 2.47
C ILE A 618 26.55 -19.38 3.01
N ALA A 619 27.55 -18.54 3.28
CA ALA A 619 28.85 -18.98 3.79
C ALA A 619 28.85 -19.41 5.27
N TYR A 620 28.07 -18.74 6.13
CA TYR A 620 28.13 -18.95 7.58
C TYR A 620 27.93 -20.41 8.06
N PRO A 621 26.94 -21.18 7.55
CA PRO A 621 26.78 -22.58 7.94
C PRO A 621 28.02 -23.42 7.62
N PHE A 622 28.72 -23.15 6.51
CA PHE A 622 29.88 -23.91 6.09
C PHE A 622 31.19 -23.52 6.81
N ILE A 623 31.19 -22.42 7.56
CA ILE A 623 32.23 -22.11 8.56
C ILE A 623 31.85 -22.74 9.91
N ALA A 624 30.60 -22.58 10.34
CA ALA A 624 30.20 -22.96 11.69
C ALA A 624 30.01 -24.48 11.88
N VAL A 625 29.35 -25.18 10.95
CA VAL A 625 29.05 -26.62 11.08
C VAL A 625 30.32 -27.49 11.19
N PRO A 626 31.41 -27.25 10.44
CA PRO A 626 32.67 -28.00 10.65
C PRO A 626 33.30 -27.78 12.04
N VAL A 627 33.06 -26.63 12.67
CA VAL A 627 33.67 -26.25 13.96
C VAL A 627 32.84 -26.71 15.18
N VAL A 628 31.50 -26.75 15.07
CA VAL A 628 30.60 -27.06 16.20
C VAL A 628 29.56 -28.15 15.93
N GLY A 629 29.58 -28.76 14.75
CA GLY A 629 28.56 -29.71 14.29
C GLY A 629 27.18 -29.09 14.09
N TRP A 630 26.21 -29.88 13.62
CA TRP A 630 24.83 -29.40 13.44
C TRP A 630 24.16 -29.01 14.76
N ALA A 631 24.36 -29.77 15.84
CA ALA A 631 23.77 -29.44 17.14
C ALA A 631 24.29 -28.10 17.69
N GLY A 632 25.61 -27.87 17.63
CA GLY A 632 26.22 -26.60 18.02
C GLY A 632 25.84 -25.45 17.09
N PHE A 633 25.72 -25.68 15.78
CA PHE A 633 25.24 -24.66 14.84
C PHE A 633 23.79 -24.24 15.15
N GLY A 634 22.91 -25.19 15.44
CA GLY A 634 21.54 -24.91 15.88
C GLY A 634 21.51 -24.12 17.20
N ALA A 635 22.45 -24.39 18.12
CA ALA A 635 22.60 -23.58 19.32
C ALA A 635 23.11 -22.15 19.03
N LEU A 636 24.12 -21.97 18.16
CA LEU A 636 24.58 -20.65 17.72
C LEU A 636 23.44 -19.82 17.11
N MET A 637 22.64 -20.43 16.25
CA MET A 637 21.47 -19.80 15.61
C MET A 637 20.36 -19.50 16.61
N ALA A 638 20.18 -20.34 17.65
CA ALA A 638 19.25 -20.06 18.73
C ALA A 638 19.70 -18.90 19.64
N LEU A 639 21.00 -18.80 19.94
CA LEU A 639 21.49 -17.80 20.88
C LEU A 639 21.73 -16.42 20.23
N GLY A 640 22.17 -16.34 18.97
CA GLY A 640 22.43 -15.06 18.29
C GLY A 640 21.29 -14.02 18.38
N PRO A 641 20.02 -14.37 18.12
CA PRO A 641 18.87 -13.48 18.25
C PRO A 641 18.65 -12.92 19.67
N LEU A 642 19.18 -13.54 20.71
CA LEU A 642 19.01 -13.09 22.09
C LEU A 642 19.73 -11.76 22.36
N ALA A 643 20.81 -11.45 21.62
CA ALA A 643 21.42 -10.13 21.68
C ALA A 643 20.49 -9.04 21.15
N ALA A 644 19.71 -9.31 20.09
CA ALA A 644 18.72 -8.37 19.55
C ALA A 644 17.61 -8.03 20.56
N ILE A 645 17.24 -9.01 21.40
CA ILE A 645 16.27 -8.83 22.52
C ILE A 645 16.81 -7.83 23.54
N ALA A 646 18.03 -8.06 24.04
CA ALA A 646 18.63 -7.23 25.10
C ALA A 646 18.95 -5.80 24.64
N THR A 647 19.23 -5.61 23.35
CA THR A 647 19.75 -4.35 22.78
C THR A 647 18.71 -3.45 22.12
N GLY A 648 17.47 -3.92 21.88
CA GLY A 648 16.40 -3.11 21.27
C GLY A 648 16.24 -1.70 21.89
N PRO A 649 16.20 -1.54 23.23
CA PRO A 649 16.14 -0.22 23.87
C PRO A 649 17.38 0.65 23.63
N LEU A 650 18.58 0.04 23.55
CA LEU A 650 19.83 0.75 23.27
C LEU A 650 19.86 1.26 21.81
N ASN A 651 19.33 0.48 20.87
CA ASN A 651 19.23 0.86 19.47
C ASN A 651 18.31 2.07 19.27
N GLY A 652 17.21 2.16 20.03
CA GLY A 652 16.39 3.37 20.11
C GLY A 652 17.17 4.59 20.60
N LEU A 653 17.89 4.45 21.72
CA LEU A 653 18.70 5.53 22.30
C LEU A 653 19.86 5.99 21.40
N LEU A 654 20.41 5.11 20.55
CA LEU A 654 21.38 5.47 19.53
C LEU A 654 20.74 6.31 18.42
N VAL A 655 19.58 5.90 17.92
CA VAL A 655 18.80 6.60 16.90
C VAL A 655 18.35 7.99 17.37
N ASP A 656 17.87 8.12 18.61
CA ASP A 656 17.38 9.40 19.14
C ASP A 656 18.52 10.40 19.44
N ARG A 657 19.78 9.95 19.53
CA ARG A 657 20.95 10.80 19.80
C ARG A 657 21.80 11.13 18.58
N LEU A 658 21.77 10.28 17.56
CA LEU A 658 22.50 10.46 16.31
C LEU A 658 21.64 11.15 15.24
N SER A 659 22.24 11.45 14.10
CA SER A 659 21.53 11.82 12.87
C SER A 659 21.44 10.62 11.93
N ALA A 660 20.53 10.65 10.96
CA ALA A 660 20.36 9.59 9.96
C ALA A 660 21.69 9.14 9.34
N ARG A 661 22.49 10.11 8.86
CA ARG A 661 23.85 9.87 8.35
C ARG A 661 24.72 9.15 9.36
N ASN A 662 24.83 9.68 10.58
CA ASN A 662 25.78 9.16 11.57
C ASN A 662 25.37 7.77 12.07
N ALA A 663 24.09 7.52 12.32
CA ALA A 663 23.58 6.22 12.76
C ALA A 663 23.76 5.14 11.68
N MET A 664 23.37 5.42 10.43
CA MET A 664 23.49 4.47 9.33
C MET A 664 24.96 4.19 8.98
N THR A 665 25.80 5.22 8.92
CA THR A 665 27.24 5.06 8.63
C THR A 665 27.95 4.31 9.77
N LEU A 666 27.61 4.58 11.04
CA LEU A 666 28.15 3.83 12.18
C LEU A 666 27.78 2.35 12.11
N ASN A 667 26.53 2.01 11.80
CA ASN A 667 26.12 0.62 11.59
C ASN A 667 26.89 -0.03 10.42
N ALA A 668 27.13 0.67 9.32
CA ALA A 668 27.94 0.16 8.21
C ALA A 668 29.40 -0.09 8.61
N VAL A 669 30.04 0.82 9.36
CA VAL A 669 31.42 0.67 9.87
C VAL A 669 31.51 -0.48 10.89
N ILE A 670 30.54 -0.61 11.80
CA ILE A 670 30.45 -1.78 12.70
C ILE A 670 30.34 -3.07 11.87
N LYS A 671 29.56 -3.08 10.79
CA LYS A 671 29.45 -4.22 9.87
C LYS A 671 30.77 -4.58 9.18
N VAL A 672 31.63 -3.61 8.87
CA VAL A 672 33.00 -3.89 8.38
C VAL A 672 33.79 -4.68 9.43
N GLY A 673 33.92 -4.15 10.64
CA GLY A 673 34.67 -4.82 11.72
C GLY A 673 34.11 -6.21 12.01
N MET A 674 32.78 -6.32 12.14
CA MET A 674 32.05 -7.57 12.32
C MET A 674 32.33 -8.62 11.24
N ASN A 675 32.37 -8.21 9.97
CA ASN A 675 32.68 -9.11 8.86
C ASN A 675 34.14 -9.57 8.88
N LEU A 676 35.07 -8.80 9.46
CA LEU A 676 36.47 -9.20 9.62
C LEU A 676 36.70 -10.16 10.80
N VAL A 677 35.82 -10.18 11.81
CA VAL A 677 35.97 -11.02 13.01
C VAL A 677 36.12 -12.51 12.67
N LEU A 678 35.26 -13.07 11.80
CA LEU A 678 35.32 -14.50 11.48
C LEU A 678 36.59 -14.89 10.68
N PRO A 679 36.98 -14.20 9.60
CA PRO A 679 38.25 -14.45 8.92
C PRO A 679 39.48 -14.29 9.84
N ILE A 680 39.49 -13.32 10.76
CA ILE A 680 40.59 -13.14 11.71
C ILE A 680 40.64 -14.30 12.72
N MET A 681 39.50 -14.72 13.26
CA MET A 681 39.42 -15.88 14.17
C MET A 681 39.78 -17.20 13.48
N ALA A 682 39.47 -17.33 12.19
CA ALA A 682 39.87 -18.47 11.37
C ALA A 682 41.40 -18.49 11.17
N ALA A 683 41.98 -17.38 10.72
CA ALA A 683 43.43 -17.25 10.50
C ALA A 683 44.25 -17.43 11.79
N ALA A 684 43.71 -17.02 12.93
CA ALA A 684 44.33 -17.22 14.25
C ALA A 684 44.09 -18.61 14.86
N GLY A 685 43.34 -19.51 14.20
CA GLY A 685 43.05 -20.86 14.70
C GLY A 685 42.12 -20.92 15.93
N ILE A 686 41.44 -19.83 16.28
CA ILE A 686 40.61 -19.70 17.48
C ILE A 686 39.10 -19.83 17.21
N LEU A 687 38.69 -20.33 16.03
CA LEU A 687 37.29 -20.67 15.78
C LEU A 687 36.87 -21.86 16.67
N ASN A 688 35.91 -21.59 17.55
CA ASN A 688 35.26 -22.54 18.43
C ASN A 688 33.84 -22.05 18.72
N PHE A 689 33.08 -22.77 19.54
CA PHE A 689 31.70 -22.39 19.87
C PHE A 689 31.58 -20.99 20.48
N TRP A 690 32.48 -20.58 21.37
CA TRP A 690 32.40 -19.30 22.07
C TRP A 690 32.75 -18.10 21.17
N THR A 691 33.75 -18.24 20.31
CA THR A 691 34.11 -17.20 19.33
C THR A 691 33.06 -17.05 18.23
N LEU A 692 32.49 -18.17 17.75
CA LEU A 692 31.33 -18.14 16.85
C LEU A 692 30.07 -17.57 17.52
N LEU A 693 29.86 -17.83 18.82
CA LEU A 693 28.73 -17.29 19.58
C LEU A 693 28.85 -15.77 19.77
N ALA A 694 30.04 -15.27 20.09
CA ALA A 694 30.30 -13.83 20.18
C ALA A 694 30.00 -13.12 18.84
N ALA A 695 30.43 -13.70 17.72
CA ALA A 695 30.10 -13.20 16.38
C ALA A 695 28.58 -13.24 16.11
N SER A 696 27.88 -14.32 16.47
CA SER A 696 26.43 -14.45 16.32
C SER A 696 25.64 -13.43 17.14
N PHE A 697 26.03 -13.19 18.40
CA PHE A 697 25.42 -12.16 19.24
C PHE A 697 25.63 -10.76 18.65
N ALA A 698 26.86 -10.41 18.27
CA ALA A 698 27.15 -9.11 17.68
C ALA A 698 26.37 -8.89 16.37
N ASN A 699 26.22 -9.93 15.53
CA ASN A 699 25.47 -9.86 14.28
C ASN A 699 23.95 -9.70 14.53
N GLY A 700 23.41 -10.41 15.52
CA GLY A 700 22.02 -10.24 15.97
C GLY A 700 21.74 -8.82 16.47
N TRP A 701 22.63 -8.26 17.28
CA TRP A 701 22.56 -6.84 17.69
C TRP A 701 22.62 -5.90 16.49
N LEU A 702 23.60 -6.07 15.61
CA LEU A 702 23.82 -5.19 14.46
C LEU A 702 22.62 -5.19 13.50
N LEU A 703 22.05 -6.36 13.20
CA LEU A 703 20.85 -6.47 12.38
C LEU A 703 19.65 -5.75 13.03
N SER A 704 19.49 -5.87 14.35
CA SER A 704 18.51 -5.11 15.13
C SER A 704 18.74 -3.59 15.05
N SER A 705 20.00 -3.14 15.16
CA SER A 705 20.38 -1.72 15.08
C SER A 705 20.09 -1.13 13.70
N VAL A 706 20.46 -1.84 12.62
CA VAL A 706 20.15 -1.46 11.24
C VAL A 706 18.64 -1.32 11.04
N MET A 707 17.86 -2.33 11.43
CA MET A 707 16.40 -2.31 11.25
C MET A 707 15.72 -1.22 12.09
N THR A 708 16.19 -0.96 13.32
CA THR A 708 15.66 0.15 14.14
C THR A 708 16.01 1.51 13.52
N THR A 709 17.23 1.65 13.02
CA THR A 709 17.72 2.90 12.40
C THR A 709 16.97 3.22 11.10
N GLU A 710 16.87 2.26 10.18
CA GLU A 710 16.18 2.47 8.90
C GLU A 710 14.69 2.77 9.11
N ASN A 711 13.99 2.00 9.95
CA ASN A 711 12.56 2.22 10.22
C ASN A 711 12.28 3.55 10.95
N ALA A 712 13.21 4.07 11.76
CA ALA A 712 13.04 5.36 12.42
C ALA A 712 13.17 6.54 11.44
N TYR A 713 14.10 6.48 10.50
CA TYR A 713 14.36 7.57 9.56
C TYR A 713 13.58 7.47 8.23
N ILE A 714 13.06 6.30 7.82
CA ILE A 714 12.34 6.15 6.54
C ILE A 714 11.18 7.15 6.39
N LYS A 715 10.49 7.51 7.49
CA LYS A 715 9.45 8.54 7.50
C LYS A 715 9.97 9.95 7.17
N SER A 716 11.14 10.34 7.65
CA SER A 716 11.75 11.65 7.35
C SER A 716 12.53 11.68 6.04
N LEU A 717 12.92 10.52 5.49
CA LEU A 717 13.53 10.43 4.16
C LEU A 717 12.49 10.36 3.03
N ALA A 718 11.35 9.68 3.23
CA ALA A 718 10.29 9.51 2.24
C ALA A 718 9.19 10.60 2.27
N GLY A 719 9.06 11.31 3.39
CA GLY A 719 7.90 12.17 3.66
C GLY A 719 6.63 11.38 3.99
N LYS A 720 5.62 12.10 4.50
CA LYS A 720 4.32 11.54 4.90
C LYS A 720 3.61 10.85 3.75
N LYS A 721 3.67 11.45 2.54
CA LYS A 721 2.95 10.96 1.35
C LYS A 721 3.57 9.70 0.73
N ASN A 722 4.89 9.56 0.72
CA ASN A 722 5.57 8.45 0.03
C ASN A 722 6.03 7.32 0.96
N ILE A 723 5.84 7.42 2.29
CA ILE A 723 6.32 6.40 3.24
C ILE A 723 5.87 4.97 2.90
N SER A 724 4.61 4.78 2.46
CA SER A 724 4.10 3.46 2.07
C SER A 724 4.78 2.93 0.79
N THR A 725 4.93 3.80 -0.22
CA THR A 725 5.64 3.51 -1.47
C THR A 725 7.10 3.14 -1.23
N VAL A 726 7.83 3.97 -0.46
CA VAL A 726 9.25 3.76 -0.19
C VAL A 726 9.46 2.52 0.68
N ASN A 727 8.66 2.29 1.72
CA ASN A 727 8.76 1.07 2.52
C ASN A 727 8.44 -0.21 1.69
N GLY A 728 7.41 -0.15 0.84
CA GLY A 728 7.08 -1.24 -0.08
C GLY A 728 8.23 -1.55 -1.05
N LEU A 729 8.82 -0.53 -1.67
CA LEU A 729 10.01 -0.67 -2.52
C LEU A 729 11.23 -1.19 -1.73
N VAL A 730 11.49 -0.69 -0.52
CA VAL A 730 12.60 -1.12 0.38
C VAL A 730 12.49 -2.60 0.76
N TRP A 731 11.27 -3.11 0.90
CA TRP A 731 11.00 -4.53 1.12
C TRP A 731 11.10 -5.36 -0.17
N MET A 732 10.48 -4.92 -1.27
CA MET A 732 10.58 -5.61 -2.56
C MET A 732 12.01 -5.68 -3.09
N ASN A 733 12.85 -4.67 -2.82
CA ASN A 733 14.28 -4.68 -3.17
C ASN A 733 15.01 -5.85 -2.48
N TYR A 734 14.75 -6.07 -1.18
CA TYR A 734 15.33 -7.20 -0.46
C TYR A 734 14.95 -8.55 -1.09
N LEU A 735 13.67 -8.72 -1.43
CA LEU A 735 13.18 -9.92 -2.09
C LEU A 735 13.76 -10.09 -3.50
N ALA A 736 13.82 -9.02 -4.30
CA ALA A 736 14.36 -9.05 -5.66
C ALA A 736 15.84 -9.43 -5.69
N ILE A 737 16.67 -8.87 -4.79
CA ILE A 737 18.10 -9.19 -4.70
C ILE A 737 18.32 -10.64 -4.28
N GLN A 738 17.54 -11.15 -3.31
CA GLN A 738 17.57 -12.56 -2.92
C GLN A 738 17.32 -13.50 -4.12
N VAL A 739 16.34 -13.19 -4.97
CA VAL A 739 16.03 -13.98 -6.17
C VAL A 739 17.11 -13.84 -7.23
N VAL A 740 17.55 -12.61 -7.56
CA VAL A 740 18.56 -12.38 -8.60
C VAL A 740 19.88 -13.07 -8.23
N LEU A 741 20.35 -12.91 -6.99
CA LEU A 741 21.63 -13.49 -6.56
C LEU A 741 21.52 -15.00 -6.28
N GLY A 742 20.52 -15.44 -5.51
CA GLY A 742 20.38 -16.84 -5.13
C GLY A 742 19.90 -17.75 -6.26
N LEU A 743 18.87 -17.33 -7.00
CA LEU A 743 18.15 -18.16 -7.97
C LEU A 743 18.69 -18.03 -9.39
N LEU A 744 18.94 -16.80 -9.85
CA LEU A 744 19.35 -16.54 -11.23
C LEU A 744 20.87 -16.66 -11.39
N LEU A 745 21.63 -15.78 -10.75
CA LEU A 745 23.10 -15.73 -10.87
C LEU A 745 23.79 -16.88 -10.13
N GLY A 746 23.17 -17.43 -9.07
CA GLY A 746 23.70 -18.57 -8.33
C GLY A 746 24.91 -18.21 -7.46
N VAL A 747 24.86 -17.06 -6.77
CA VAL A 747 25.98 -16.45 -6.00
C VAL A 747 26.64 -17.41 -4.99
N GLY A 748 25.91 -18.44 -4.53
CA GLY A 748 26.44 -19.49 -3.67
C GLY A 748 27.55 -20.33 -4.32
N GLN A 749 27.66 -20.34 -5.66
CA GLN A 749 28.80 -20.95 -6.36
C GLN A 749 30.14 -20.27 -5.99
N ILE A 750 30.14 -18.99 -5.59
CA ILE A 750 31.34 -18.31 -5.07
C ILE A 750 31.78 -18.95 -3.74
N VAL A 751 30.82 -19.40 -2.92
CA VAL A 751 31.06 -20.06 -1.62
C VAL A 751 31.47 -21.53 -1.78
N ASP A 752 31.14 -22.17 -2.91
CA ASP A 752 31.62 -23.52 -3.25
C ASP A 752 32.99 -23.50 -3.93
N ALA A 753 33.31 -22.45 -4.71
CA ALA A 753 34.55 -22.34 -5.47
C ALA A 753 35.70 -21.71 -4.69
N TRP A 754 35.40 -20.85 -3.72
CA TRP A 754 36.38 -20.15 -2.87
C TRP A 754 36.15 -20.48 -1.39
N ASP A 755 37.16 -20.22 -0.54
CA ASP A 755 37.03 -20.40 0.90
C ASP A 755 35.85 -19.56 1.47
N PRO A 756 34.96 -20.13 2.31
CA PRO A 756 33.82 -19.40 2.87
C PRO A 756 34.16 -18.12 3.65
N ASN A 757 35.38 -17.95 4.17
CA ASN A 757 35.82 -16.69 4.78
C ASN A 757 35.96 -15.54 3.76
N ILE A 758 36.20 -15.84 2.48
CA ILE A 758 36.30 -14.82 1.42
C ILE A 758 34.94 -14.12 1.20
N ALA A 759 33.81 -14.81 1.42
CA ALA A 759 32.48 -14.20 1.46
C ALA A 759 32.39 -13.07 2.51
N PHE A 760 33.01 -13.26 3.67
CA PHE A 760 33.07 -12.29 4.75
C PHE A 760 34.04 -11.15 4.44
N LEU A 761 35.21 -11.43 3.85
CA LEU A 761 36.15 -10.39 3.38
C LEU A 761 35.52 -9.49 2.30
N ILE A 762 34.82 -10.06 1.32
CA ILE A 762 34.05 -9.33 0.31
C ILE A 762 32.99 -8.46 1.00
N SER A 763 32.26 -9.01 1.97
CA SER A 763 31.24 -8.28 2.72
C SER A 763 31.85 -7.12 3.52
N ALA A 764 33.04 -7.28 4.13
CA ALA A 764 33.76 -6.20 4.78
C ALA A 764 34.15 -5.09 3.78
N ALA A 765 34.76 -5.46 2.66
CA ALA A 765 35.21 -4.54 1.61
C ALA A 765 34.04 -3.73 1.01
N VAL A 766 32.92 -4.39 0.66
CA VAL A 766 31.72 -3.72 0.15
C VAL A 766 31.14 -2.75 1.18
N HIS A 767 31.15 -3.09 2.47
CA HIS A 767 30.64 -2.17 3.49
C HIS A 767 31.56 -0.96 3.71
N ALA A 768 32.88 -1.15 3.63
CA ALA A 768 33.87 -0.09 3.81
C ALA A 768 33.95 0.86 2.60
N LEU A 769 33.97 0.31 1.39
CA LEU A 769 34.28 1.04 0.16
C LEU A 769 33.04 1.50 -0.62
N ILE A 770 31.86 0.91 -0.37
CA ILE A 770 30.63 1.21 -1.11
C ILE A 770 29.50 1.67 -0.16
N VAL A 771 29.11 0.83 0.80
CA VAL A 771 27.92 1.11 1.65
C VAL A 771 28.13 2.34 2.54
N ALA A 772 29.23 2.42 3.29
CA ALA A 772 29.51 3.54 4.18
C ALA A 772 29.73 4.88 3.42
N PRO A 773 30.49 4.95 2.31
CA PRO A 773 30.61 6.17 1.51
C PRO A 773 29.27 6.65 0.92
N ILE A 774 28.44 5.74 0.36
CA ILE A 774 27.10 6.12 -0.13
C ILE A 774 26.30 6.75 1.02
N LEU A 775 26.16 6.06 2.16
CA LEU A 775 25.43 6.56 3.32
C LEU A 775 25.95 7.93 3.79
N TRP A 776 27.27 8.12 3.84
CA TRP A 776 27.89 9.38 4.25
C TRP A 776 27.54 10.54 3.33
N PHE A 777 27.61 10.35 2.01
CA PHE A 777 27.40 11.41 1.03
C PHE A 777 25.92 11.64 0.64
N THR A 778 25.04 10.63 0.79
CA THR A 778 23.61 10.76 0.45
C THR A 778 22.72 11.10 1.64
N MET A 779 23.03 10.63 2.85
CA MET A 779 22.13 10.83 3.99
C MET A 779 22.21 12.25 4.54
N PRO A 780 21.08 12.85 4.94
CA PRO A 780 21.06 14.15 5.57
C PRO A 780 21.52 14.06 7.02
N ASN A 781 22.04 15.16 7.56
CA ASN A 781 22.42 15.26 8.98
C ASN A 781 21.20 15.55 9.89
N ILE A 782 20.01 15.08 9.50
CA ILE A 782 18.77 15.24 10.28
C ILE A 782 18.85 14.35 11.51
N ARG A 783 18.69 14.93 12.69
CA ARG A 783 18.36 14.21 13.92
C ARG A 783 16.85 14.05 14.03
N ARG A 784 16.42 13.05 14.78
CA ARG A 784 15.03 12.97 15.21
C ARG A 784 14.83 13.98 16.34
N GLU A 785 13.78 14.79 16.27
CA GLU A 785 13.31 15.50 17.45
C GLU A 785 12.83 14.47 18.47
N ALA A 786 13.48 14.42 19.63
CA ALA A 786 12.99 13.61 20.74
C ALA A 786 11.60 14.14 21.11
N PRO A 787 10.60 13.26 21.36
CA PRO A 787 9.29 13.72 21.79
C PRO A 787 9.47 14.56 23.06
N ALA A 788 8.82 15.73 23.11
CA ALA A 788 8.91 16.69 24.21
C ALA A 788 8.44 16.03 25.51
N THR A 789 9.39 15.40 26.19
CA THR A 789 9.14 14.64 27.41
C THR A 789 9.25 15.65 28.54
N PRO A 790 8.20 15.88 29.34
CA PRO A 790 8.26 16.85 30.44
C PRO A 790 9.48 16.53 31.30
N GLU A 791 10.27 17.56 31.61
CA GLU A 791 11.68 17.43 31.99
C GLU A 791 11.85 16.72 33.34
N LYS A 792 11.81 15.38 33.30
CA LYS A 792 11.92 14.57 34.51
C LYS A 792 13.28 14.83 35.14
N PRO A 793 13.33 15.21 36.43
CA PRO A 793 14.57 15.58 37.10
C PRO A 793 15.60 14.47 36.92
N SER A 794 16.85 14.86 36.64
CA SER A 794 17.84 13.97 36.05
C SER A 794 18.35 12.91 37.03
N VAL A 795 17.55 11.85 37.23
CA VAL A 795 17.85 10.71 38.11
C VAL A 795 19.30 10.24 37.84
N PRO A 796 20.19 10.27 38.84
CA PRO A 796 21.61 9.96 38.65
C PRO A 796 21.84 8.60 37.98
N LEU A 797 22.92 8.49 37.19
CA LEU A 797 23.23 7.24 36.49
C LEU A 797 23.41 6.06 37.47
N LYS A 798 24.00 6.30 38.65
CA LYS A 798 24.14 5.30 39.72
C LYS A 798 22.79 4.76 40.19
N SER A 799 21.80 5.61 40.45
CA SER A 799 20.47 5.14 40.88
C SER A 799 19.67 4.51 39.74
N ARG A 800 19.85 4.93 38.47
CA ARG A 800 19.30 4.19 37.31
C ARG A 800 19.90 2.79 37.18
N ILE A 801 21.20 2.63 37.41
CA ILE A 801 21.88 1.32 37.39
C ILE A 801 21.42 0.46 38.57
N LEU A 802 21.35 1.00 39.79
CA LEU A 802 20.88 0.26 40.96
C LEU A 802 19.40 -0.14 40.85
N ASP A 803 18.53 0.73 40.32
CA ASP A 803 17.13 0.43 40.04
C ASP A 803 16.96 -0.63 38.93
N PHE A 804 17.83 -0.59 37.92
CA PHE A 804 17.88 -1.64 36.89
C PHE A 804 18.36 -2.97 37.48
N LEU A 805 19.42 -2.98 38.29
CA LEU A 805 19.92 -4.21 38.92
C LEU A 805 18.89 -4.79 39.90
N SER A 806 18.31 -3.99 40.80
CA SER A 806 17.32 -4.46 41.78
C SER A 806 16.05 -5.01 41.14
N LYS A 807 15.66 -4.52 39.95
CA LYS A 807 14.50 -5.02 39.19
C LYS A 807 14.82 -6.22 38.28
N ASN A 808 16.08 -6.45 37.93
CA ASN A 808 16.47 -7.45 36.92
C ASN A 808 17.51 -8.48 37.40
N TRP A 809 17.98 -8.46 38.66
CA TRP A 809 18.97 -9.41 39.17
C TRP A 809 18.52 -10.87 39.06
N LEU A 810 17.26 -11.18 39.41
CA LEU A 810 16.73 -12.55 39.33
C LEU A 810 16.66 -13.04 37.86
N PRO A 811 16.09 -12.29 36.89
CA PRO A 811 16.23 -12.60 35.48
C PRO A 811 17.69 -12.77 35.00
N ALA A 812 18.61 -11.92 35.45
CA ALA A 812 20.02 -12.03 35.09
C ALA A 812 20.69 -13.28 35.69
N LEU A 813 20.36 -13.65 36.92
CA LEU A 813 20.83 -14.86 37.60
C LEU A 813 20.24 -16.13 36.97
N LEU A 814 18.97 -16.12 36.58
CA LEU A 814 18.35 -17.21 35.81
C LEU A 814 19.01 -17.38 34.44
N LEU A 815 19.34 -16.28 33.76
CA LEU A 815 20.06 -16.32 32.48
C LEU A 815 21.51 -16.79 32.65
N ALA A 816 22.22 -16.32 33.67
CA ALA A 816 23.58 -16.76 33.99
C ALA A 816 23.61 -18.24 34.39
N GLY A 817 22.66 -18.69 35.21
CA GLY A 817 22.49 -20.09 35.57
C GLY A 817 22.16 -20.97 34.36
N ALA A 818 21.29 -20.52 33.45
CA ALA A 818 21.00 -21.24 32.21
C ALA A 818 22.20 -21.26 31.24
N ALA A 819 23.01 -20.20 31.18
CA ALA A 819 24.22 -20.13 30.36
C ALA A 819 25.34 -21.03 30.94
N ALA A 820 25.51 -21.03 32.26
CA ALA A 820 26.44 -21.92 32.96
C ALA A 820 26.00 -23.39 32.83
N LEU A 821 24.71 -23.68 33.00
CA LEU A 821 24.14 -25.00 32.75
C LEU A 821 24.44 -25.47 31.33
N TYR A 822 24.23 -24.63 30.31
CA TYR A 822 24.58 -24.96 28.93
C TYR A 822 26.10 -25.21 28.78
N ALA A 823 26.94 -24.28 29.24
CA ALA A 823 28.41 -24.34 29.11
C ALA A 823 29.03 -25.57 29.79
N PHE A 824 28.58 -25.90 31.00
CA PHE A 824 29.10 -26.99 31.82
C PHE A 824 28.26 -28.28 31.71
N SER A 825 27.21 -28.30 30.87
CA SER A 825 26.32 -29.47 30.68
C SER A 825 27.07 -30.75 30.33
N ALA A 826 28.14 -30.66 29.53
CA ALA A 826 28.95 -31.81 29.14
C ALA A 826 29.69 -32.44 30.34
N PRO A 827 30.57 -31.73 31.09
CA PRO A 827 31.21 -32.29 32.28
C PRO A 827 30.23 -32.61 33.41
N LEU A 828 29.15 -31.83 33.61
CA LEU A 828 28.12 -32.16 34.62
C LEU A 828 27.41 -33.47 34.32
N LEU A 829 26.99 -33.70 33.07
CA LEU A 829 26.33 -34.95 32.69
C LEU A 829 27.31 -36.13 32.63
N ALA A 830 28.61 -35.91 32.38
CA ALA A 830 29.63 -36.94 32.51
C ALA A 830 29.86 -37.34 33.99
N ALA A 831 29.97 -36.37 34.90
CA ALA A 831 30.11 -36.61 36.33
C ALA A 831 28.85 -37.20 36.99
N ALA A 832 27.66 -36.85 36.48
CA ALA A 832 26.38 -37.37 36.96
C ALA A 832 25.99 -38.73 36.34
N ALA A 833 26.64 -39.17 35.25
CA ALA A 833 26.33 -40.41 34.56
C ALA A 833 26.29 -41.68 35.44
N PRO A 834 27.14 -41.85 36.47
CA PRO A 834 27.07 -43.03 37.37
C PRO A 834 25.90 -42.98 38.35
N PHE A 835 25.34 -41.79 38.62
CA PHE A 835 24.46 -41.54 39.77
C PHE A 835 23.02 -41.18 39.38
N VAL A 836 22.76 -40.85 38.11
CA VAL A 836 21.47 -40.32 37.68
C VAL A 836 20.98 -41.04 36.42
N THR A 837 19.95 -41.86 36.56
CA THR A 837 19.15 -42.45 35.47
C THR A 837 18.25 -41.40 34.80
N MET A 838 18.82 -40.23 34.49
CA MET A 838 18.11 -39.16 33.80
C MET A 838 17.67 -39.65 32.42
N PRO A 839 16.38 -39.54 32.06
CA PRO A 839 15.93 -39.86 30.71
C PRO A 839 16.76 -39.07 29.69
N ALA A 840 17.17 -39.71 28.58
CA ALA A 840 18.01 -39.05 27.56
C ALA A 840 17.42 -37.70 27.08
N MET A 841 16.08 -37.62 27.02
CA MET A 841 15.31 -36.38 26.80
C MET A 841 15.69 -35.23 27.76
N ALA A 842 15.86 -35.50 29.06
CA ALA A 842 16.25 -34.50 30.04
C ALA A 842 17.69 -34.02 29.81
N ALA A 843 18.63 -34.94 29.57
CA ALA A 843 20.02 -34.61 29.24
C ALA A 843 20.14 -33.77 27.96
N VAL A 844 19.36 -34.09 26.92
CA VAL A 844 19.29 -33.33 25.66
C VAL A 844 18.62 -31.97 25.86
N LEU A 845 17.59 -31.85 26.71
CA LEU A 845 16.94 -30.58 27.02
C LEU A 845 17.83 -29.65 27.85
N LEU A 846 18.58 -30.18 28.82
CA LEU A 846 19.58 -29.42 29.61
C LEU A 846 20.78 -28.98 28.75
N LYS A 847 21.15 -29.77 27.74
CA LYS A 847 22.13 -29.43 26.69
C LYS A 847 21.56 -28.51 25.59
N SER A 848 20.28 -28.14 25.64
CA SER A 848 19.66 -27.27 24.64
C SER A 848 19.76 -25.79 25.01
N THR A 849 19.44 -24.91 24.07
CA THR A 849 19.34 -23.46 24.27
C THR A 849 17.97 -23.02 24.82
N LEU A 850 17.06 -23.96 25.07
CA LEU A 850 15.71 -23.67 25.58
C LEU A 850 15.73 -23.07 27.01
N PRO A 851 16.57 -23.51 27.97
CA PRO A 851 16.64 -22.88 29.30
C PRO A 851 17.05 -21.40 29.23
N MET A 852 18.04 -21.04 28.41
CA MET A 852 18.46 -19.64 28.22
C MET A 852 17.34 -18.80 27.57
N THR A 853 16.66 -19.39 26.58
CA THR A 853 15.53 -18.75 25.90
C THR A 853 14.34 -18.55 26.83
N ALA A 854 14.07 -19.51 27.72
CA ALA A 854 13.04 -19.42 28.76
C ALA A 854 13.37 -18.37 29.83
N ALA A 855 14.63 -18.29 30.28
CA ALA A 855 15.08 -17.26 31.22
C ALA A 855 14.93 -15.84 30.64
N LEU A 856 15.22 -15.65 29.34
CA LEU A 856 15.00 -14.38 28.65
C LEU A 856 13.52 -14.09 28.38
N MET A 857 12.70 -15.11 28.05
CA MET A 857 11.25 -14.94 27.95
C MET A 857 10.64 -14.51 29.30
N TYR A 858 11.11 -15.12 30.40
CA TYR A 858 10.76 -14.71 31.75
C TYR A 858 11.15 -13.25 31.98
N TRP A 859 12.38 -12.85 31.64
CA TRP A 859 12.84 -11.45 31.73
C TRP A 859 11.91 -10.49 30.98
N ILE A 860 11.67 -10.72 29.68
CA ILE A 860 10.77 -9.90 28.85
C ILE A 860 9.38 -9.79 29.51
N SER A 861 8.84 -10.92 29.99
CA SER A 861 7.49 -10.99 30.58
C SER A 861 7.34 -10.19 31.88
N ARG A 862 8.43 -9.96 32.61
CA ARG A 862 8.43 -9.13 33.83
C ARG A 862 8.33 -7.63 33.51
N GLY A 863 8.69 -7.20 32.29
CA GLY A 863 8.66 -5.82 31.85
C GLY A 863 7.26 -5.18 31.83
N SER A 864 7.16 -3.93 32.28
CA SER A 864 5.87 -3.21 32.42
C SER A 864 5.13 -3.06 31.08
N SER A 865 5.83 -2.75 29.99
CA SER A 865 5.21 -2.62 28.68
C SER A 865 4.80 -3.98 28.08
N PHE A 866 5.50 -5.09 28.37
CA PHE A 866 5.03 -6.44 27.99
C PHE A 866 3.73 -6.77 28.73
N LYS A 867 3.69 -6.57 30.06
CA LYS A 867 2.48 -6.77 30.88
C LYS A 867 1.32 -5.92 30.38
N SER A 868 1.59 -4.68 29.96
CA SER A 868 0.58 -3.80 29.35
C SER A 868 0.02 -4.43 28.08
N LEU A 869 0.86 -4.78 27.08
CA LEU A 869 0.44 -5.43 25.83
C LEU A 869 -0.32 -6.74 26.09
N TRP A 870 0.20 -7.57 26.99
CA TRP A 870 -0.37 -8.87 27.36
C TRP A 870 -1.77 -8.75 27.97
N ASN A 871 -2.03 -7.67 28.69
CA ASN A 871 -3.32 -7.34 29.30
C ASN A 871 -4.19 -6.43 28.39
N GLY A 872 -3.84 -6.27 27.11
CA GLY A 872 -4.62 -5.46 26.15
C GLY A 872 -4.41 -3.94 26.25
N GLY A 873 -3.47 -3.50 27.07
CA GLY A 873 -3.06 -2.10 27.19
C GLY A 873 -2.13 -1.66 26.06
N GLY A 874 -2.17 -0.37 25.73
CA GLY A 874 -1.36 0.23 24.67
C GLY A 874 -1.91 0.09 23.26
N ARG A 875 -3.00 -0.67 23.07
CA ARG A 875 -3.81 -0.62 21.85
C ARG A 875 -4.42 0.76 21.62
N GLU A 876 -4.80 1.04 20.39
CA GLU A 876 -5.73 2.12 20.06
C GLU A 876 -7.16 1.64 20.33
N VAL A 877 -7.99 2.46 21.01
CA VAL A 877 -9.39 2.12 21.31
C VAL A 877 -10.22 2.40 20.07
N SER A 878 -10.67 1.34 19.41
CA SER A 878 -11.44 1.42 18.16
C SER A 878 -12.89 1.78 18.41
N GLU A 879 -13.57 2.40 17.44
CA GLU A 879 -15.01 2.71 17.55
C GLU A 879 -15.87 1.48 17.89
N THR A 880 -15.51 0.29 17.39
CA THR A 880 -16.18 -0.98 17.75
C THR A 880 -16.03 -1.35 19.23
N GLU A 881 -14.93 -0.96 19.90
CA GLU A 881 -14.79 -1.16 21.35
C GLU A 881 -15.68 -0.19 22.12
N LYS A 882 -15.71 1.10 21.73
CA LYS A 882 -16.61 2.10 22.33
C LYS A 882 -18.09 1.69 22.18
N ALA A 883 -18.47 1.21 21.00
CA ALA A 883 -19.83 0.74 20.71
C ALA A 883 -20.20 -0.51 21.52
N LEU A 884 -19.26 -1.43 21.75
CA LEU A 884 -19.46 -2.57 22.65
C LEU A 884 -19.54 -2.13 24.11
N GLU A 885 -18.70 -1.19 24.56
CA GLU A 885 -18.73 -0.61 25.91
C GLU A 885 -20.08 0.11 26.17
N ALA A 886 -20.60 0.85 25.20
CA ALA A 886 -21.94 1.45 25.25
C ALA A 886 -23.05 0.40 25.34
N LYS A 887 -23.05 -0.63 24.47
CA LYS A 887 -24.04 -1.71 24.49
C LYS A 887 -24.00 -2.57 25.75
N ILE A 888 -22.83 -2.75 26.36
CA ILE A 888 -22.71 -3.43 27.66
C ILE A 888 -23.38 -2.60 28.75
N ALA A 889 -23.18 -1.28 28.78
CA ALA A 889 -23.84 -0.39 29.74
C ALA A 889 -25.35 -0.30 29.52
N GLU A 890 -25.81 -0.32 28.26
CA GLU A 890 -27.22 -0.39 27.86
C GLU A 890 -27.87 -1.71 28.32
N ALA A 891 -27.28 -2.87 27.99
CA ALA A 891 -27.78 -4.18 28.41
C ALA A 891 -27.75 -4.35 29.95
N GLN A 892 -26.77 -3.76 30.64
CA GLN A 892 -26.73 -3.73 32.11
C GLN A 892 -27.88 -2.89 32.71
N LYS A 893 -28.16 -1.70 32.15
CA LYS A 893 -29.30 -0.87 32.56
C LYS A 893 -30.64 -1.55 32.30
N ALA A 894 -30.76 -2.23 31.15
CA ALA A 894 -31.97 -2.92 30.72
C ALA A 894 -32.14 -4.34 31.32
N GLY A 895 -31.42 -4.68 32.39
CA GLY A 895 -31.61 -5.97 33.09
C GLY A 895 -31.24 -7.21 32.27
N ARG A 896 -30.40 -7.10 31.24
CA ARG A 896 -29.99 -8.18 30.30
C ARG A 896 -28.56 -8.68 30.61
N PRO A 897 -28.30 -9.38 31.73
CA PRO A 897 -26.94 -9.73 32.17
C PRO A 897 -26.21 -10.70 31.23
N ASP A 898 -26.92 -11.67 30.61
CA ASP A 898 -26.29 -12.61 29.69
C ASP A 898 -25.90 -11.97 28.35
N GLU A 899 -26.66 -10.98 27.86
CA GLU A 899 -26.26 -10.20 26.68
C GLU A 899 -25.03 -9.33 26.99
N ALA A 900 -25.04 -8.61 28.13
CA ALA A 900 -23.88 -7.84 28.59
C ALA A 900 -22.62 -8.72 28.76
N LYS A 901 -22.79 -9.99 29.12
CA LYS A 901 -21.74 -11.01 29.28
C LYS A 901 -21.22 -11.53 27.93
N GLU A 902 -22.07 -11.76 26.92
CA GLU A 902 -21.61 -12.10 25.56
C GLU A 902 -20.92 -10.91 24.88
N LEU A 903 -21.51 -9.70 24.96
CA LEU A 903 -20.88 -8.46 24.50
C LEU A 903 -19.54 -8.23 25.21
N GLY A 904 -19.48 -8.51 26.52
CA GLY A 904 -18.24 -8.49 27.32
C GLY A 904 -17.17 -9.46 26.84
N LYS A 905 -17.53 -10.65 26.32
CA LYS A 905 -16.58 -11.57 25.67
C LYS A 905 -16.04 -10.98 24.37
N GLU A 906 -16.88 -10.33 23.55
CA GLU A 906 -16.40 -9.70 22.31
C GLU A 906 -15.55 -8.45 22.57
N LEU A 907 -15.90 -7.64 23.57
CA LEU A 907 -15.05 -6.54 24.03
C LEU A 907 -13.68 -7.07 24.48
N LYS A 908 -13.66 -8.10 25.35
CA LYS A 908 -12.42 -8.73 25.83
C LYS A 908 -11.57 -9.32 24.70
N LYS A 909 -12.21 -9.90 23.67
CA LYS A 909 -11.57 -10.40 22.42
C LYS A 909 -10.93 -9.26 21.61
N ASN A 910 -11.56 -8.10 21.53
CA ASN A 910 -10.97 -6.89 20.94
C ASN A 910 -9.80 -6.38 21.79
N GLN A 911 -9.97 -6.23 23.10
CA GLN A 911 -8.93 -5.75 24.01
C GLN A 911 -7.62 -6.56 23.91
N VAL A 912 -7.68 -7.90 23.80
CA VAL A 912 -6.48 -8.75 23.70
C VAL A 912 -5.92 -8.93 22.28
N ARG A 913 -6.45 -8.24 21.25
CA ARG A 913 -6.08 -8.45 19.83
C ARG A 913 -4.59 -8.32 19.54
N LEU A 914 -3.89 -7.37 20.19
CA LEU A 914 -2.44 -7.22 20.04
C LEU A 914 -1.65 -8.41 20.59
N ARG A 915 -2.02 -8.94 21.76
CA ARG A 915 -1.43 -10.16 22.31
C ARG A 915 -1.64 -11.34 21.36
N THR A 916 -2.88 -11.55 20.90
CA THR A 916 -3.20 -12.64 19.97
C THR A 916 -2.39 -12.54 18.68
N THR A 917 -2.23 -11.34 18.13
CA THR A 917 -1.42 -11.11 16.92
C THR A 917 0.07 -11.37 17.18
N MET A 918 0.60 -10.92 18.32
CA MET A 918 1.98 -11.19 18.74
C MET A 918 2.25 -12.69 18.90
N LEU A 919 1.30 -13.46 19.47
CA LEU A 919 1.39 -14.93 19.55
C LEU A 919 1.45 -15.57 18.16
N TYR A 920 0.62 -15.12 17.20
CA TYR A 920 0.66 -15.62 15.83
C TYR A 920 1.93 -15.21 15.07
N LEU A 921 2.49 -14.02 15.33
CA LEU A 921 3.80 -13.60 14.79
C LEU A 921 4.96 -14.43 15.38
N GLY A 922 4.90 -14.78 16.67
CA GLY A 922 5.84 -15.70 17.29
C GLY A 922 5.75 -17.11 16.68
N LEU A 923 4.54 -17.68 16.57
CA LEU A 923 4.31 -18.98 15.93
C LEU A 923 4.80 -19.02 14.48
N ALA A 924 4.54 -17.95 13.71
CA ALA A 924 5.05 -17.78 12.35
C ALA A 924 6.58 -17.90 12.29
N ALA A 925 7.29 -17.24 13.21
CA ALA A 925 8.74 -17.21 13.23
C ALA A 925 9.36 -18.50 13.81
N LEU A 926 8.73 -19.08 14.85
CA LEU A 926 9.04 -20.40 15.42
C LEU A 926 9.10 -21.48 14.35
N MET A 927 8.17 -21.44 13.39
CA MET A 927 8.07 -22.42 12.32
C MET A 927 9.02 -22.13 11.15
N PHE A 928 9.13 -20.87 10.72
CA PHE A 928 9.81 -20.49 9.47
C PHE A 928 11.34 -20.41 9.57
N TYR A 929 11.88 -19.80 10.62
CA TYR A 929 13.33 -19.54 10.70
C TYR A 929 14.17 -20.83 10.82
N PRO A 930 13.74 -21.86 11.60
CA PRO A 930 14.40 -23.17 11.60
C PRO A 930 14.45 -23.83 10.22
N LEU A 931 13.40 -23.69 9.41
CA LEU A 931 13.42 -24.12 8.01
C LEU A 931 14.46 -23.32 7.23
N SER A 932 14.31 -21.99 7.16
CA SER A 932 15.10 -21.15 6.25
C SER A 932 16.61 -21.20 6.49
N SER A 933 17.03 -21.33 7.76
CA SER A 933 18.42 -21.05 8.16
C SER A 933 19.11 -22.19 8.91
N PHE A 934 18.42 -23.30 9.17
CA PHE A 934 19.01 -24.54 9.70
C PHE A 934 18.74 -25.72 8.77
N LEU A 935 17.48 -25.96 8.41
CA LEU A 935 17.11 -27.11 7.57
C LEU A 935 17.57 -26.95 6.12
N LEU A 936 17.49 -25.76 5.52
CA LEU A 936 17.94 -25.55 4.14
C LEU A 936 19.46 -25.75 3.95
N PRO A 937 20.35 -25.23 4.82
CA PRO A 937 21.78 -25.57 4.77
C PRO A 937 22.04 -27.08 4.92
N LEU A 938 21.35 -27.74 5.86
CA LEU A 938 21.47 -29.18 6.07
C LEU A 938 21.04 -29.97 4.82
N MET A 939 19.87 -29.66 4.27
CA MET A 939 19.35 -30.31 3.07
C MET A 939 20.21 -30.06 1.84
N ALA A 940 20.77 -28.86 1.67
CA ALA A 940 21.71 -28.60 0.59
C ALA A 940 22.97 -29.49 0.71
N GLN A 941 23.57 -29.58 1.90
CA GLN A 941 24.71 -30.46 2.14
C GLN A 941 24.35 -31.96 2.02
N THR A 942 23.14 -32.39 2.40
CA THR A 942 22.72 -33.79 2.24
C THR A 942 22.44 -34.17 0.79
N LEU A 943 21.97 -33.24 -0.05
CA LEU A 943 21.57 -33.53 -1.44
C LEU A 943 22.73 -33.49 -2.46
N VAL A 944 23.77 -32.67 -2.24
CA VAL A 944 24.93 -32.57 -3.15
C VAL A 944 26.29 -32.77 -2.47
N GLY A 945 26.32 -33.02 -1.16
CA GLY A 945 27.54 -33.31 -0.41
C GLY A 945 28.37 -32.08 -0.09
N ALA A 946 29.70 -32.20 -0.26
CA ALA A 946 30.64 -31.13 0.08
C ALA A 946 30.75 -30.04 -1.00
N ALA A 947 30.47 -30.38 -2.25
CA ALA A 947 30.48 -29.48 -3.42
C ALA A 947 29.06 -29.00 -3.76
N ALA A 948 28.94 -27.86 -4.46
CA ALA A 948 27.67 -27.26 -4.91
C ALA A 948 26.62 -26.94 -3.81
N LYS A 949 26.94 -27.17 -2.52
CA LYS A 949 26.05 -26.94 -1.37
C LYS A 949 25.72 -25.46 -1.18
N GLY A 950 26.64 -24.56 -1.48
CA GLY A 950 26.42 -23.12 -1.47
C GLY A 950 25.48 -22.68 -2.59
N MET A 951 25.72 -23.15 -3.81
CA MET A 951 24.86 -22.91 -4.97
C MET A 951 23.44 -23.44 -4.70
N LEU A 952 23.29 -24.65 -4.16
CA LEU A 952 21.98 -25.23 -3.86
C LEU A 952 21.26 -24.50 -2.71
N LEU A 953 21.96 -24.12 -1.64
CA LEU A 953 21.42 -23.27 -0.58
C LEU A 953 20.98 -21.89 -1.11
N GLY A 954 21.73 -21.32 -2.05
CA GLY A 954 21.38 -20.10 -2.78
C GLY A 954 20.12 -20.27 -3.62
N GLN A 955 19.98 -21.38 -4.33
CA GLN A 955 18.79 -21.71 -5.13
C GLN A 955 17.54 -21.95 -4.26
N PHE A 956 17.66 -22.70 -3.18
CA PHE A 956 16.57 -22.91 -2.21
C PHE A 956 16.12 -21.58 -1.59
N SER A 957 17.06 -20.77 -1.11
CA SER A 957 16.79 -19.44 -0.56
C SER A 957 16.15 -18.51 -1.60
N GLY A 958 16.70 -18.49 -2.82
CA GLY A 958 16.20 -17.71 -3.95
C GLY A 958 14.76 -18.10 -4.32
N SER A 959 14.40 -19.38 -4.31
CA SER A 959 13.04 -19.84 -4.59
C SER A 959 12.06 -19.44 -3.47
N LEU A 960 12.49 -19.56 -2.20
CA LEU A 960 11.74 -19.10 -1.03
C LEU A 960 11.42 -17.60 -1.10
N PHE A 961 12.38 -16.77 -1.48
CA PHE A 961 12.15 -15.34 -1.66
C PHE A 961 11.41 -14.99 -2.97
N PHE A 962 11.44 -15.86 -4.00
CA PHE A 962 10.69 -15.64 -5.24
C PHE A 962 9.18 -15.78 -5.04
N GLY A 963 8.73 -16.78 -4.27
CA GLY A 963 7.31 -16.89 -3.91
C GLY A 963 6.81 -15.65 -3.14
N ASN A 964 7.62 -15.18 -2.19
CA ASN A 964 7.35 -13.97 -1.42
C ASN A 964 7.31 -12.71 -2.32
N LEU A 965 8.18 -12.64 -3.34
CA LEU A 965 8.22 -11.56 -4.32
C LEU A 965 6.98 -11.55 -5.23
N ILE A 966 6.57 -12.71 -5.77
CA ILE A 966 5.32 -12.90 -6.54
C ILE A 966 4.15 -12.33 -5.74
N SER A 967 3.94 -12.84 -4.53
CA SER A 967 2.77 -12.49 -3.72
C SER A 967 2.80 -11.07 -3.15
N THR A 968 3.97 -10.53 -2.82
CA THR A 968 4.10 -9.15 -2.33
C THR A 968 3.96 -8.12 -3.46
N SER A 969 4.41 -8.41 -4.70
CA SER A 969 4.23 -7.51 -5.86
C SER A 969 2.76 -7.23 -6.18
N ALA A 970 1.86 -8.17 -5.86
CA ALA A 970 0.42 -8.00 -5.97
C ALA A 970 -0.21 -7.06 -4.91
N GLN A 971 0.53 -6.70 -3.87
CA GLN A 971 0.10 -5.81 -2.79
C GLN A 971 0.80 -4.44 -2.81
N ALA A 972 1.88 -4.32 -3.59
CA ALA A 972 2.68 -3.11 -3.71
C ALA A 972 1.88 -1.90 -4.27
N LYS A 973 1.52 -0.96 -3.40
CA LYS A 973 0.96 0.34 -3.81
C LYS A 973 2.10 1.27 -4.24
N LEU A 974 2.24 1.46 -5.54
CA LEU A 974 3.13 2.46 -6.15
C LEU A 974 2.30 3.57 -6.81
N PRO A 975 2.83 4.79 -6.95
CA PRO A 975 2.21 5.83 -7.76
C PRO A 975 2.05 5.39 -9.23
N GLU A 976 1.14 6.04 -9.94
CA GLU A 976 1.03 5.86 -11.39
C GLU A 976 2.23 6.51 -12.09
N VAL A 977 2.74 5.84 -13.12
CA VAL A 977 3.86 6.28 -13.96
C VAL A 977 3.30 6.50 -15.35
N ARG A 978 3.48 7.71 -15.91
CA ARG A 978 3.15 7.98 -17.31
C ARG A 978 4.19 7.31 -18.21
N ILE A 979 3.71 6.49 -19.13
CA ILE A 979 4.49 5.93 -20.24
C ILE A 979 3.97 6.60 -21.52
N PRO A 980 4.84 7.10 -22.42
CA PRO A 980 4.42 7.52 -23.75
C PRO A 980 3.58 6.44 -24.44
N LEU A 981 2.50 6.83 -25.13
CA LEU A 981 1.57 5.97 -25.89
C LEU A 981 0.74 4.95 -25.07
N ILE A 982 1.13 4.59 -23.85
CA ILE A 982 0.32 3.72 -22.96
C ILE A 982 -0.50 4.56 -21.97
N GLY A 983 -0.04 5.77 -21.64
CA GLY A 983 -0.66 6.69 -20.69
C GLY A 983 -0.19 6.45 -19.25
N ARG A 984 -0.98 6.89 -18.27
CA ARG A 984 -0.76 6.56 -16.85
C ARG A 984 -0.98 5.07 -16.60
N VAL A 985 0.06 4.39 -16.13
CA VAL A 985 0.01 2.98 -15.71
C VAL A 985 0.37 2.90 -14.22
N PRO A 986 -0.41 2.21 -13.37
CA PRO A 986 -0.03 2.00 -11.97
C PRO A 986 1.35 1.37 -11.87
N GLY A 987 2.30 2.01 -11.17
CA GLY A 987 3.71 1.59 -11.10
C GLY A 987 3.88 0.14 -10.64
N GLN A 988 2.91 -0.38 -9.90
CA GLN A 988 2.79 -1.78 -9.52
C GLN A 988 2.88 -2.74 -10.71
N ARG A 989 2.31 -2.40 -11.87
CA ARG A 989 2.31 -3.26 -13.07
C ARG A 989 3.71 -3.50 -13.61
N PHE A 990 4.62 -2.53 -13.51
CA PHE A 990 6.03 -2.71 -13.87
C PHE A 990 6.70 -3.76 -12.99
N ILE A 991 6.48 -3.72 -11.67
CA ILE A 991 7.03 -4.74 -10.78
C ILE A 991 6.40 -6.10 -11.05
N GLN A 992 5.08 -6.18 -11.27
CA GLN A 992 4.42 -7.44 -11.63
C GLN A 992 4.99 -8.04 -12.93
N ALA A 993 5.26 -7.21 -13.94
CA ALA A 993 5.90 -7.63 -15.19
C ALA A 993 7.37 -8.06 -14.97
N ALA A 994 8.15 -7.30 -14.19
CA ALA A 994 9.54 -7.64 -13.86
C ALA A 994 9.63 -8.96 -13.07
N VAL A 995 8.72 -9.20 -12.14
CA VAL A 995 8.64 -10.44 -11.34
C VAL A 995 8.22 -11.64 -12.22
N ALA A 996 7.30 -11.44 -13.17
CA ALA A 996 6.98 -12.46 -14.17
C ALA A 996 8.16 -12.76 -15.11
N ALA A 997 8.92 -11.74 -15.53
CA ALA A 997 10.14 -11.89 -16.31
C ALA A 997 11.26 -12.61 -15.52
N MET A 998 11.37 -12.38 -14.20
CA MET A 998 12.26 -13.14 -13.32
C MET A 998 11.84 -14.61 -13.21
N GLY A 999 10.54 -14.91 -13.24
CA GLY A 999 10.03 -16.29 -13.33
C GLY A 999 10.38 -16.98 -14.65
N ALA A 1000 10.19 -16.28 -15.78
CA ALA A 1000 10.63 -16.75 -17.08
C ALA A 1000 12.15 -16.99 -17.12
N ALA A 1001 12.95 -16.04 -16.62
CA ALA A 1001 14.41 -16.15 -16.57
C ALA A 1001 14.87 -17.32 -15.67
N TRP A 1002 14.24 -17.54 -14.51
CA TRP A 1002 14.57 -18.68 -13.67
C TRP A 1002 14.33 -20.01 -14.39
N VAL A 1003 13.17 -20.17 -15.03
CA VAL A 1003 12.87 -21.40 -15.76
C VAL A 1003 13.78 -21.57 -16.97
N TYR A 1004 13.98 -20.52 -17.77
CA TYR A 1004 14.87 -20.52 -18.94
C TYR A 1004 16.35 -20.79 -18.63
N LEU A 1005 16.84 -20.43 -17.44
CA LEU A 1005 18.25 -20.56 -17.06
C LEU A 1005 18.55 -21.77 -16.16
N ARG A 1006 17.57 -22.28 -15.39
CA ARG A 1006 17.82 -23.29 -14.33
C ARG A 1006 16.88 -24.49 -14.33
N VAL A 1007 15.58 -24.30 -14.61
CA VAL A 1007 14.59 -25.41 -14.51
C VAL A 1007 14.46 -26.17 -15.82
N ALA A 1008 14.44 -25.46 -16.94
CA ALA A 1008 14.42 -26.03 -18.28
C ALA A 1008 15.31 -25.17 -19.21
N PRO A 1009 16.64 -25.33 -19.14
CA PRO A 1009 17.61 -24.53 -19.89
C PRO A 1009 17.24 -24.38 -21.38
N GLY A 1010 17.11 -23.13 -21.85
CA GLY A 1010 16.77 -22.81 -23.24
C GLY A 1010 15.28 -22.92 -23.62
N SER A 1011 14.40 -23.44 -22.76
CA SER A 1011 12.99 -23.68 -23.09
C SER A 1011 12.13 -22.42 -23.03
N LEU A 1012 12.02 -21.71 -24.16
CA LEU A 1012 11.13 -20.54 -24.30
C LEU A 1012 9.66 -20.84 -23.97
N PRO A 1013 9.04 -21.98 -24.35
CA PRO A 1013 7.65 -22.27 -23.99
C PRO A 1013 7.43 -22.40 -22.48
N LEU A 1014 8.36 -23.07 -21.77
CA LEU A 1014 8.27 -23.21 -20.31
C LEU A 1014 8.58 -21.89 -19.60
N ALA A 1015 9.47 -21.06 -20.14
CA ALA A 1015 9.71 -19.72 -19.64
C ALA A 1015 8.48 -18.81 -19.79
N ALA A 1016 7.78 -18.87 -20.94
CA ALA A 1016 6.53 -18.15 -21.16
C ALA A 1016 5.42 -18.66 -20.22
N ALA A 1017 5.29 -19.98 -20.05
CA ALA A 1017 4.37 -20.57 -19.08
C ALA A 1017 4.67 -20.11 -17.65
N ALA A 1018 5.94 -20.01 -17.25
CA ALA A 1018 6.35 -19.52 -15.94
C ALA A 1018 6.00 -18.05 -15.71
N ALA A 1019 6.11 -17.19 -16.73
CA ALA A 1019 5.62 -15.81 -16.66
C ALA A 1019 4.08 -15.76 -16.52
N LEU A 1020 3.35 -16.55 -17.30
CA LEU A 1020 1.88 -16.61 -17.21
C LEU A 1020 1.40 -17.13 -15.85
N VAL A 1021 2.03 -18.19 -15.31
CA VAL A 1021 1.77 -18.69 -13.96
C VAL A 1021 2.09 -17.61 -12.92
N SER A 1022 3.24 -16.92 -13.03
CA SER A 1022 3.59 -15.83 -12.12
C SER A 1022 2.55 -14.70 -12.14
N LEU A 1023 2.07 -14.29 -13.32
CA LEU A 1023 1.01 -13.30 -13.47
C LEU A 1023 -0.35 -13.79 -12.93
N GLY A 1024 -0.67 -15.08 -13.11
CA GLY A 1024 -1.86 -15.71 -12.53
C GLY A 1024 -1.84 -15.73 -11.00
N LEU A 1025 -0.70 -16.10 -10.40
CA LEU A 1025 -0.47 -16.07 -8.96
C LEU A 1025 -0.50 -14.64 -8.41
N ILE A 1026 0.07 -13.65 -9.13
CA ILE A 1026 -0.06 -12.22 -8.83
C ILE A 1026 -1.53 -11.77 -8.86
N ALA A 1027 -2.30 -12.18 -9.88
CA ALA A 1027 -3.71 -11.80 -10.03
C ALA A 1027 -4.61 -12.47 -8.97
N LEU A 1028 -4.29 -13.68 -8.53
CA LEU A 1028 -4.94 -14.35 -7.40
C LEU A 1028 -4.58 -13.67 -6.07
N SER A 1029 -3.28 -13.42 -5.86
CA SER A 1029 -2.72 -12.72 -4.70
C SER A 1029 -3.36 -11.34 -4.48
N GLY A 1030 -3.54 -10.57 -5.56
CA GLY A 1030 -4.19 -9.24 -5.51
C GLY A 1030 -5.67 -9.27 -5.08
N LYS A 1031 -6.36 -10.42 -5.21
CA LYS A 1031 -7.74 -10.61 -4.77
C LYS A 1031 -7.86 -10.96 -3.28
N LEU A 1032 -6.78 -11.33 -2.59
CA LEU A 1032 -6.85 -11.77 -1.19
C LEU A 1032 -6.95 -10.60 -0.20
N THR A 1033 -7.71 -10.82 0.88
CA THR A 1033 -7.76 -9.96 2.07
C THR A 1033 -6.70 -10.38 3.09
N ASN A 1034 -6.48 -9.55 4.11
CA ASN A 1034 -5.62 -9.91 5.25
C ASN A 1034 -6.11 -11.22 5.94
N ARG A 1035 -7.42 -11.50 5.95
CA ARG A 1035 -7.99 -12.78 6.41
C ARG A 1035 -7.64 -13.94 5.48
N GLY A 1036 -7.69 -13.71 4.17
CA GLY A 1036 -7.24 -14.68 3.17
C GLY A 1036 -5.78 -15.07 3.40
N TRP A 1037 -4.90 -14.08 3.57
CA TRP A 1037 -3.49 -14.32 3.84
C TRP A 1037 -3.21 -15.02 5.17
N VAL A 1038 -3.82 -14.58 6.27
CA VAL A 1038 -3.64 -15.20 7.58
C VAL A 1038 -4.07 -16.68 7.58
N LYS A 1039 -5.11 -17.05 6.82
CA LYS A 1039 -5.49 -18.46 6.61
C LYS A 1039 -4.48 -19.23 5.75
N LEU A 1040 -4.15 -18.69 4.57
CA LEU A 1040 -3.34 -19.38 3.58
C LEU A 1040 -1.86 -19.47 3.97
N PHE A 1041 -1.39 -18.63 4.89
CA PHE A 1041 -0.11 -18.76 5.59
C PHE A 1041 0.12 -20.19 6.13
N GLY A 1042 -0.94 -20.83 6.65
CA GLY A 1042 -0.88 -22.23 7.07
C GLY A 1042 -0.64 -23.22 5.92
N VAL A 1043 -1.28 -23.01 4.76
CA VAL A 1043 -1.11 -23.83 3.55
C VAL A 1043 0.33 -23.76 3.04
N GLY A 1044 1.02 -22.62 3.22
CA GLY A 1044 2.44 -22.49 2.92
C GLY A 1044 3.32 -23.52 3.62
N PHE A 1045 3.12 -23.77 4.92
CA PHE A 1045 3.90 -24.78 5.64
C PHE A 1045 3.58 -26.21 5.20
N LEU A 1046 2.35 -26.49 4.78
CA LEU A 1046 1.99 -27.81 4.25
C LEU A 1046 2.78 -28.18 2.99
N ALA A 1047 3.27 -27.21 2.23
CA ALA A 1047 4.11 -27.49 1.06
C ALA A 1047 5.39 -28.28 1.39
N VAL A 1048 5.90 -28.20 2.63
CA VAL A 1048 7.11 -28.93 3.06
C VAL A 1048 6.87 -30.45 3.23
N LEU A 1049 5.61 -30.91 3.25
CA LEU A 1049 5.27 -32.34 3.07
C LEU A 1049 5.73 -32.86 1.70
N PHE A 1050 5.73 -32.02 0.66
CA PHE A 1050 5.97 -32.45 -0.72
C PHE A 1050 7.38 -33.06 -0.94
N PRO A 1051 8.50 -32.40 -0.56
CA PRO A 1051 9.82 -33.03 -0.63
C PRO A 1051 9.98 -34.24 0.30
N PHE A 1052 9.25 -34.32 1.43
CA PHE A 1052 9.26 -35.51 2.27
C PHE A 1052 8.61 -36.72 1.57
N LEU A 1053 7.48 -36.52 0.91
CA LEU A 1053 6.80 -37.55 0.12
C LEU A 1053 7.66 -37.99 -1.07
N VAL A 1054 8.29 -37.06 -1.79
CA VAL A 1054 9.19 -37.40 -2.92
C VAL A 1054 10.45 -38.14 -2.44
N TRP A 1055 10.96 -37.86 -1.24
CA TRP A 1055 12.12 -38.58 -0.67
C TRP A 1055 11.75 -39.98 -0.16
N THR A 1056 10.60 -40.13 0.51
CA THR A 1056 10.19 -41.39 1.15
C THR A 1056 9.38 -42.32 0.25
N MET A 1057 8.73 -41.78 -0.78
CA MET A 1057 7.86 -42.50 -1.71
C MET A 1057 8.14 -42.09 -3.18
N PRO A 1058 9.39 -42.18 -3.68
CA PRO A 1058 9.77 -41.70 -5.01
C PRO A 1058 8.96 -42.32 -6.16
N ALA A 1059 8.48 -43.55 -5.97
CA ALA A 1059 7.62 -44.25 -6.94
C ALA A 1059 6.27 -43.56 -7.19
N LEU A 1060 5.78 -42.69 -6.29
CA LEU A 1060 4.54 -41.94 -6.49
C LEU A 1060 4.70 -40.76 -7.46
N ILE A 1061 5.91 -40.20 -7.58
CA ILE A 1061 6.19 -39.02 -8.42
C ILE A 1061 7.55 -39.20 -9.14
N PRO A 1062 7.69 -40.24 -9.99
CA PRO A 1062 9.00 -40.68 -10.51
C PRO A 1062 9.69 -39.67 -11.43
N PHE A 1063 8.96 -38.66 -11.93
CA PHE A 1063 9.48 -37.60 -12.80
C PHE A 1063 10.06 -36.39 -12.03
N LEU A 1064 10.04 -36.40 -10.68
CA LEU A 1064 10.40 -35.23 -9.87
C LEU A 1064 11.50 -35.57 -8.86
N THR A 1065 12.64 -34.85 -8.94
CA THR A 1065 13.73 -34.99 -7.96
C THR A 1065 13.39 -34.30 -6.64
N VAL A 1066 13.97 -34.78 -5.54
CA VAL A 1066 13.84 -34.16 -4.20
C VAL A 1066 14.27 -32.69 -4.21
N GLN A 1067 15.30 -32.33 -4.98
CA GLN A 1067 15.74 -30.95 -5.19
C GLN A 1067 14.61 -30.09 -5.79
N THR A 1068 14.02 -30.52 -6.92
CA THR A 1068 12.96 -29.76 -7.59
C THR A 1068 11.69 -29.70 -6.73
N ALA A 1069 11.35 -30.80 -6.03
CA ALA A 1069 10.26 -30.84 -5.06
C ALA A 1069 10.47 -29.83 -3.92
N MET A 1070 11.69 -29.71 -3.38
CA MET A 1070 12.00 -28.71 -2.36
C MET A 1070 11.96 -27.28 -2.92
N MET A 1071 12.47 -27.02 -4.13
CA MET A 1071 12.34 -25.68 -4.75
C MET A 1071 10.87 -25.27 -4.92
N LEU A 1072 10.02 -26.15 -5.45
CA LEU A 1072 8.58 -25.90 -5.61
C LEU A 1072 7.87 -25.73 -4.25
N SER A 1073 8.26 -26.52 -3.24
CA SER A 1073 7.80 -26.36 -1.85
C SER A 1073 8.15 -24.97 -1.31
N LEU A 1074 9.40 -24.52 -1.45
CA LEU A 1074 9.84 -23.22 -0.94
C LEU A 1074 9.20 -22.04 -1.66
N LEU A 1075 8.97 -22.17 -2.97
CA LEU A 1075 8.16 -21.21 -3.73
C LEU A 1075 6.77 -21.05 -3.10
N ALA A 1076 6.10 -22.16 -2.76
CA ALA A 1076 4.80 -22.13 -2.10
C ALA A 1076 4.87 -21.59 -0.65
N VAL A 1077 5.82 -22.04 0.17
CA VAL A 1077 6.07 -21.50 1.53
C VAL A 1077 6.22 -19.98 1.46
N GLY A 1078 7.10 -19.48 0.58
CA GLY A 1078 7.37 -18.06 0.42
C GLY A 1078 6.15 -17.25 -0.01
N MET A 1079 5.37 -17.81 -0.95
CA MET A 1079 4.16 -17.18 -1.50
C MET A 1079 3.07 -16.93 -0.47
N PHE A 1080 2.97 -17.75 0.57
CA PHE A 1080 2.00 -17.56 1.63
C PHE A 1080 2.61 -16.92 2.90
N PHE A 1081 3.87 -17.22 3.21
CA PHE A 1081 4.56 -16.73 4.41
C PHE A 1081 4.67 -15.20 4.42
N GLY A 1082 5.30 -14.60 3.40
CA GLY A 1082 5.56 -13.16 3.36
C GLY A 1082 4.29 -12.32 3.53
N PRO A 1083 3.26 -12.52 2.69
CA PRO A 1083 1.96 -11.84 2.82
C PRO A 1083 1.25 -12.05 4.16
N GLY A 1084 1.27 -13.24 4.73
CA GLY A 1084 0.61 -13.50 6.02
C GLY A 1084 1.35 -12.81 7.17
N GLN A 1085 2.69 -12.82 7.15
CA GLN A 1085 3.51 -12.06 8.11
C GLN A 1085 3.28 -10.55 7.96
N VAL A 1086 3.25 -10.03 6.73
CA VAL A 1086 2.92 -8.61 6.45
C VAL A 1086 1.50 -8.26 6.89
N SER A 1087 0.53 -9.17 6.71
CA SER A 1087 -0.87 -8.97 7.16
C SER A 1087 -0.96 -8.90 8.69
N LEU A 1088 -0.27 -9.81 9.40
CA LEU A 1088 -0.22 -9.82 10.87
C LEU A 1088 0.52 -8.58 11.41
N ASN A 1089 1.66 -8.20 10.82
CA ASN A 1089 2.40 -6.99 11.20
C ASN A 1089 1.57 -5.72 10.95
N SER A 1090 0.88 -5.63 9.82
CA SER A 1090 0.01 -4.50 9.50
C SER A 1090 -1.17 -4.42 10.47
N TYR A 1091 -1.80 -5.54 10.80
CA TYR A 1091 -2.88 -5.60 11.78
C TYR A 1091 -2.38 -5.23 13.19
N PHE A 1092 -1.20 -5.68 13.60
CA PHE A 1092 -0.59 -5.27 14.88
C PHE A 1092 -0.35 -3.76 14.93
N GLN A 1093 0.24 -3.19 13.87
CA GLN A 1093 0.51 -1.75 13.80
C GLN A 1093 -0.77 -0.91 13.70
N GLN A 1094 -1.78 -1.34 12.96
CA GLN A 1094 -3.07 -0.64 12.85
C GLN A 1094 -3.86 -0.61 14.17
N ASN A 1095 -3.61 -1.53 15.08
CA ASN A 1095 -4.28 -1.61 16.37
C ASN A 1095 -3.42 -1.12 17.55
N ALA A 1096 -2.18 -0.66 17.31
CA ALA A 1096 -1.25 -0.21 18.33
C ALA A 1096 -1.28 1.33 18.48
N GLY A 1097 -1.57 1.82 19.69
CA GLY A 1097 -1.74 3.25 19.93
C GLY A 1097 -0.47 4.03 19.62
N GLN A 1098 -0.59 5.08 18.79
CA GLN A 1098 0.54 5.76 18.15
C GLN A 1098 1.65 6.20 19.14
N GLY A 1099 1.27 6.76 20.30
CA GLY A 1099 2.20 7.20 21.35
C GLY A 1099 2.97 6.07 22.08
N LYS A 1100 2.59 4.80 21.88
CA LYS A 1100 3.24 3.60 22.47
C LYS A 1100 3.86 2.68 21.41
N MET A 1101 3.68 2.97 20.13
CA MET A 1101 4.09 2.17 18.97
C MET A 1101 5.52 1.60 19.08
N GLY A 1102 6.51 2.44 19.40
CA GLY A 1102 7.92 2.02 19.47
C GLY A 1102 8.19 0.96 20.55
N SER A 1103 7.53 1.07 21.71
CA SER A 1103 7.63 0.07 22.79
C SER A 1103 6.95 -1.24 22.41
N LEU A 1104 5.76 -1.15 21.80
CA LEU A 1104 4.97 -2.31 21.37
C LEU A 1104 5.68 -3.10 20.24
N ILE A 1105 6.28 -2.42 19.27
CA ILE A 1105 7.12 -3.02 18.23
C ILE A 1105 8.39 -3.65 18.86
N GLY A 1106 9.04 -2.96 19.80
CA GLY A 1106 10.19 -3.53 20.52
C GLY A 1106 9.86 -4.84 21.24
N ILE A 1107 8.70 -4.92 21.89
CA ILE A 1107 8.21 -6.14 22.54
C ILE A 1107 7.87 -7.22 21.53
N GLN A 1108 7.13 -6.90 20.47
CA GLN A 1108 6.76 -7.86 19.44
C GLN A 1108 8.02 -8.43 18.75
N GLY A 1109 9.02 -7.59 18.47
CA GLY A 1109 10.33 -8.01 17.98
C GLY A 1109 11.05 -8.93 18.96
N SER A 1110 11.13 -8.56 20.24
CA SER A 1110 11.76 -9.41 21.27
C SER A 1110 11.06 -10.76 21.43
N PHE A 1111 9.72 -10.80 21.49
CA PHE A 1111 8.95 -12.04 21.55
C PHE A 1111 9.12 -12.89 20.29
N THR A 1112 9.22 -12.26 19.12
CA THR A 1112 9.48 -12.95 17.85
C THR A 1112 10.88 -13.57 17.85
N ASN A 1113 11.89 -12.85 18.33
CA ASN A 1113 13.25 -13.37 18.49
C ASN A 1113 13.31 -14.53 19.50
N THR A 1114 12.59 -14.46 20.62
CA THR A 1114 12.43 -15.59 21.55
C THR A 1114 11.84 -16.81 20.84
N ALA A 1115 10.79 -16.63 20.04
CA ALA A 1115 10.16 -17.73 19.31
C ALA A 1115 11.10 -18.35 18.25
N ILE A 1116 11.93 -17.53 17.58
CA ILE A 1116 13.01 -17.99 16.68
C ILE A 1116 14.03 -18.83 17.47
N SER A 1117 14.47 -18.36 18.64
CA SER A 1117 15.41 -19.07 19.51
C SER A 1117 14.87 -20.42 20.00
N VAL A 1118 13.58 -20.49 20.39
CA VAL A 1118 12.91 -21.76 20.72
C VAL A 1118 12.90 -22.70 19.50
N GLY A 1119 12.61 -22.18 18.30
CA GLY A 1119 12.55 -22.97 17.08
C GLY A 1119 13.89 -23.60 16.71
N TYR A 1120 14.99 -22.83 16.79
CA TYR A 1120 16.33 -23.36 16.57
C TYR A 1120 16.77 -24.33 17.67
N GLY A 1121 16.37 -24.11 18.93
CA GLY A 1121 16.60 -25.06 20.02
C GLY A 1121 15.90 -26.41 19.76
N LEU A 1122 14.62 -26.38 19.40
CA LEU A 1122 13.82 -27.57 19.11
C LEU A 1122 14.34 -28.33 17.88
N ILE A 1123 14.64 -27.65 16.76
CA ILE A 1123 15.17 -28.33 15.56
C ILE A 1123 16.57 -28.90 15.81
N SER A 1124 17.39 -28.25 16.63
CA SER A 1124 18.71 -28.74 17.02
C SER A 1124 18.62 -30.01 17.87
N MET A 1125 17.73 -30.03 18.87
CA MET A 1125 17.45 -31.24 19.67
C MET A 1125 16.94 -32.38 18.79
N ALA A 1126 16.01 -32.10 17.88
CA ALA A 1126 15.48 -33.10 16.96
C ALA A 1126 16.54 -33.63 15.97
N ALA A 1127 17.40 -32.76 15.44
CA ALA A 1127 18.51 -33.16 14.58
C ALA A 1127 19.58 -33.96 15.32
N ALA A 1128 19.84 -33.68 16.59
CA ALA A 1128 20.75 -34.45 17.43
C ALA A 1128 20.20 -35.82 17.85
N ALA A 1129 18.87 -36.00 17.83
CA ALA A 1129 18.19 -37.23 18.22
C ALA A 1129 17.90 -38.20 17.04
N LEU A 1130 18.26 -37.83 15.81
CA LEU A 1130 17.95 -38.59 14.59
C LEU A 1130 19.21 -38.95 13.80
N SER A 1131 19.38 -40.23 13.48
CA SER A 1131 20.45 -40.72 12.61
C SER A 1131 19.89 -41.79 11.65
N PRO A 1132 19.90 -41.56 10.32
CA PRO A 1132 20.24 -40.31 9.65
C PRO A 1132 19.21 -39.19 9.96
N VAL A 1133 19.66 -37.94 9.96
CA VAL A 1133 18.80 -36.77 10.27
C VAL A 1133 17.67 -36.60 9.25
N LEU A 1134 17.94 -36.91 7.98
CA LEU A 1134 16.99 -36.79 6.86
C LEU A 1134 16.81 -38.17 6.18
N PRO A 1135 15.60 -38.51 5.72
CA PRO A 1135 14.36 -37.72 5.79
C PRO A 1135 13.61 -37.61 7.16
N PRO A 1136 13.88 -38.35 8.25
CA PRO A 1136 13.00 -38.34 9.45
C PRO A 1136 12.68 -36.96 10.05
N LEU A 1137 13.61 -36.01 10.07
CA LEU A 1137 13.38 -34.66 10.59
C LEU A 1137 12.29 -33.89 9.81
N LEU A 1138 12.16 -34.14 8.51
CA LEU A 1138 11.08 -33.56 7.70
C LEU A 1138 9.70 -34.12 8.12
N GLY A 1139 9.63 -35.37 8.56
CA GLY A 1139 8.38 -35.98 9.09
C GLY A 1139 7.93 -35.35 10.41
N LEU A 1140 8.86 -35.07 11.32
CA LEU A 1140 8.57 -34.34 12.56
C LEU A 1140 8.12 -32.90 12.29
N LEU A 1141 8.81 -32.21 11.37
CA LEU A 1141 8.44 -30.85 10.96
C LEU A 1141 7.08 -30.82 10.26
N ALA A 1142 6.78 -31.81 9.41
CA ALA A 1142 5.48 -31.96 8.77
C ALA A 1142 4.32 -32.06 9.79
N ALA A 1143 4.48 -32.82 10.88
CA ALA A 1143 3.50 -32.89 11.96
C ALA A 1143 3.31 -31.54 12.67
N ALA A 1144 4.41 -30.84 13.01
CA ALA A 1144 4.36 -29.49 13.57
C ALA A 1144 3.72 -28.47 12.61
N TYR A 1145 3.92 -28.67 11.30
CA TYR A 1145 3.41 -27.80 10.24
C TYR A 1145 1.93 -28.02 9.95
N LEU A 1146 1.42 -29.25 10.09
CA LEU A 1146 -0.03 -29.54 10.11
C LEU A 1146 -0.73 -28.83 11.28
N LEU A 1147 -0.16 -28.90 12.49
CA LEU A 1147 -0.69 -28.21 13.67
C LEU A 1147 -0.67 -26.68 13.51
N GLY A 1148 0.44 -26.12 13.02
CA GLY A 1148 0.54 -24.70 12.71
C GLY A 1148 -0.44 -24.27 11.61
N ALA A 1149 -0.59 -25.06 10.55
CA ALA A 1149 -1.54 -24.77 9.47
C ALA A 1149 -2.98 -24.69 9.98
N PHE A 1150 -3.40 -25.61 10.85
CA PHE A 1150 -4.69 -25.55 11.52
C PHE A 1150 -4.82 -24.31 12.43
N ALA A 1151 -3.77 -23.96 13.18
CA ALA A 1151 -3.75 -22.79 14.05
C ALA A 1151 -3.90 -21.47 13.27
N PHE A 1152 -3.29 -21.35 12.10
CA PHE A 1152 -3.42 -20.21 11.18
C PHE A 1152 -4.75 -20.19 10.43
N TRP A 1153 -5.26 -21.35 10.01
CA TRP A 1153 -6.62 -21.45 9.44
C TRP A 1153 -7.70 -20.98 10.41
N ARG A 1154 -7.54 -21.26 11.72
CA ARG A 1154 -8.41 -20.79 12.80
C ARG A 1154 -8.11 -19.34 13.24
N ALA A 1155 -6.95 -18.77 12.92
CA ALA A 1155 -6.50 -17.49 13.48
C ALA A 1155 -7.47 -16.29 13.28
N PRO A 1156 -8.13 -16.10 12.12
CA PRO A 1156 -9.00 -14.94 11.93
C PRO A 1156 -10.22 -14.88 12.85
N SER A 1157 -10.70 -16.00 13.42
CA SER A 1157 -11.80 -15.94 14.39
C SER A 1157 -11.36 -15.32 15.74
N LYS A 1158 -10.06 -15.24 15.98
CA LYS A 1158 -9.44 -14.63 17.18
C LYS A 1158 -8.89 -13.21 16.92
N LEU A 1159 -9.03 -12.68 15.70
CA LEU A 1159 -8.50 -11.38 15.26
C LEU A 1159 -9.66 -10.50 14.72
N PRO A 1160 -10.43 -9.83 15.60
CA PRO A 1160 -11.59 -9.03 15.20
C PRO A 1160 -11.19 -7.83 14.34
N GLY A 1161 -12.09 -7.34 13.49
CA GLY A 1161 -11.80 -6.25 12.53
C GLY A 1161 -11.02 -6.69 11.27
N LEU A 1162 -10.58 -7.95 11.16
CA LEU A 1162 -10.24 -8.52 9.85
C LEU A 1162 -11.52 -8.64 8.99
N PRO A 1163 -11.45 -8.42 7.66
CA PRO A 1163 -12.60 -8.60 6.76
C PRO A 1163 -13.28 -9.96 6.92
N SER A 1164 -14.58 -10.06 6.66
CA SER A 1164 -15.34 -11.32 6.78
C SER A 1164 -14.93 -12.38 5.75
N THR A 1165 -14.61 -11.94 4.53
CA THR A 1165 -14.25 -12.79 3.38
C THR A 1165 -12.74 -13.01 3.25
N MET A 1166 -12.34 -14.12 2.61
CA MET A 1166 -10.93 -14.36 2.22
C MET A 1166 -10.52 -13.58 0.96
N THR A 1167 -11.47 -13.33 0.07
CA THR A 1167 -11.32 -12.52 -1.14
C THR A 1167 -11.94 -11.14 -0.95
N ARG A 1168 -11.35 -10.12 -1.57
CA ARG A 1168 -11.95 -8.79 -1.69
C ARG A 1168 -13.23 -8.91 -2.53
N PRO A 1169 -14.33 -8.20 -2.18
CA PRO A 1169 -15.47 -8.11 -3.08
C PRO A 1169 -15.02 -7.52 -4.43
N LYS A 1170 -15.75 -7.83 -5.50
CA LYS A 1170 -15.58 -7.13 -6.78
C LYS A 1170 -16.12 -5.70 -6.58
N SER A 1171 -15.19 -4.74 -6.51
CA SER A 1171 -15.44 -3.31 -6.69
C SER A 1171 -15.72 -2.98 -8.14
#